data_AF-A0AAU6JDM5-F1
#
_entry.id   AF-A0AAU6JDM5-F1
#
_cell.length_a   1.000
_cell.length_b   1.000
_cell.length_c   1.000
_cell.angle_alpha   90.00
_cell.angle_beta   90.00
_cell.angle_gamma   90.00
#
_symmetry.space_group_name_H-M   'P 1'
#
loop_
_entity.id
_entity.type
_entity.pdbx_description
1 polymer ?
#
loop_
_entity_poly.entity_id
_entity_poly.type
_entity_poly.pdbx_seq_one_letter_code
_entity_poly.pdbx_strand_id
1 'polypeptide(L)'
;MVRSSRFPISDHEYVQRVRRHPPGSLQPLIAQVSSLLPTKVDWQQDWVRLNRHRSIKGLHRPWAFADAAWVSLTRGNEHRQRLAAMDDLEEILAQYVALDDLYRHLPVGDRMSGLLLRVAGQQFTWQEDDFSELARSVAMLVQTEPTKPLKALVDGWEQEVLGCPVSDYVWLGQLLFTAATYWQGRVDLDWVPENELAVFTELTSRAAVEAVLERHFATGAEEERARAAAGLISSDPLMRRYTPNPLRSRPLVRGFGCDYLIPVTPAALGKVSPMGLYYTGMEHFGPGSKAFELFAGDLGELFEQYVGRHLRLLPDAEVHHEIAYGKGGGQNSVDWIVVLPGLVLLLDAKAARPTAGLRLGPQETFGEELNQKLGKAIGKQIPNTAKLIRERHPKFAHIPHDRPMFGIVMTMEPYHLVNTPEFRHVLPTSDVPTVVASASELEDAVVATDPTLEEAVLARIEQPPPAGWSLRALADGRPIINRRRSRPGRPAQAAIARATTHIRRSHPAALVSHRGQHSGEDPVAVDLYGTPRTGLHLLVSVGGPGTARTGRRPPRRRPESGSPMTLIAPTLQAFFTDRLARQRQASPRTIAAYRDALRLLLTFVQQRTDTAPAKLDWNDLDADVISAFLNHLEDERGNSTRTRNVRLTAIRSLFSYAALQHPEHALLIQRVLDIPPKRFDKRTITFLTGQEVEALLAAPDPKHWEGRRDKAMLALAVQTGLRVSELTSLNLDDITLGDGAAVRCEGKGRKQRTVPLDRPVQNLLGSWLNERAGHGGDPLFCTRTGRRLSRDAVAQRLSTHAKVAAQARPSLQDKSIHPHVLRHSCAMSLLQAGVDTTVIALWLGHAGVRSTDAYVHADMTIKEKALALTTPVTARPGRYQPSDKVLAFLDRL
;
A
#
# COMPACT_ATOMS: atom_id res chain seq x y z
N MET A 1 2.47 -24.29 13.19
CA MET A 1 3.14 -24.80 14.40
C MET A 1 4.64 -24.64 14.19
N VAL A 2 5.23 -23.57 14.70
CA VAL A 2 6.70 -23.46 14.83
C VAL A 2 7.07 -24.21 16.10
N ARG A 3 7.98 -25.18 16.01
CA ARG A 3 8.44 -25.96 17.16
C ARG A 3 9.04 -25.01 18.20
N SER A 4 8.66 -25.22 19.46
CA SER A 4 9.24 -24.66 20.68
C SER A 4 10.76 -24.43 20.54
N SER A 5 11.15 -23.19 20.29
CA SER A 5 12.51 -22.70 20.53
C SER A 5 12.42 -21.77 21.73
N ARG A 6 13.30 -21.98 22.71
CA ARG A 6 13.38 -21.14 23.91
C ARG A 6 13.70 -19.71 23.46
N PHE A 7 12.85 -18.76 23.83
CA PHE A 7 13.11 -17.33 23.66
C PHE A 7 13.50 -16.74 25.01
N PRO A 8 14.49 -15.82 25.07
CA PRO A 8 15.25 -15.22 23.96
C PRO A 8 16.30 -16.16 23.35
N ILE A 9 16.79 -15.84 22.15
CA ILE A 9 17.94 -16.53 21.54
C ILE A 9 19.21 -15.68 21.64
N SER A 10 20.37 -16.27 21.86
CA SER A 10 21.63 -15.54 21.83
C SER A 10 22.05 -15.13 20.40
N ASP A 11 22.84 -14.06 20.25
CA ASP A 11 23.43 -13.69 18.95
C ASP A 11 24.29 -14.82 18.37
N HIS A 12 25.02 -15.55 19.24
CA HIS A 12 25.76 -16.73 18.82
C HIS A 12 24.83 -17.80 18.19
N GLU A 13 23.69 -18.12 18.81
CA GLU A 13 22.74 -19.09 18.24
C GLU A 13 22.16 -18.61 16.90
N TYR A 14 21.81 -17.33 16.78
CA TYR A 14 21.34 -16.75 15.53
C TYR A 14 22.41 -16.85 14.43
N VAL A 15 23.64 -16.42 14.72
CA VAL A 15 24.78 -16.51 13.78
C VAL A 15 25.01 -17.97 13.37
N GLN A 16 25.00 -18.92 14.31
CA GLN A 16 25.17 -20.34 13.98
C GLN A 16 24.07 -20.87 13.06
N ARG A 17 22.83 -20.39 13.18
CA ARG A 17 21.73 -20.80 12.32
C ARG A 17 21.88 -20.25 10.91
N VAL A 18 22.25 -18.98 10.75
CA VAL A 18 22.61 -18.42 9.43
C VAL A 18 23.76 -19.22 8.79
N ARG A 19 24.79 -19.57 9.57
CA ARG A 19 25.96 -20.35 9.13
C ARG A 19 25.70 -21.81 8.78
N ARG A 20 24.48 -22.34 9.00
CA ARG A 20 24.11 -23.70 8.56
C ARG A 20 24.03 -23.82 7.04
N HIS A 21 23.79 -22.70 6.37
CA HIS A 21 23.57 -22.65 4.94
C HIS A 21 24.78 -22.02 4.24
N PRO A 22 25.18 -22.54 3.06
CA PRO A 22 26.21 -21.90 2.26
C PRO A 22 25.68 -20.55 1.73
N PRO A 23 26.48 -19.47 1.75
CA PRO A 23 26.06 -18.17 1.23
C PRO A 23 25.58 -18.25 -0.24
N GLY A 24 26.18 -19.12 -1.05
CA GLY A 24 25.72 -19.47 -2.41
C GLY A 24 24.25 -19.88 -2.53
N SER A 25 23.66 -20.45 -1.47
CA SER A 25 22.23 -20.79 -1.44
C SER A 25 21.37 -19.76 -0.72
N LEU A 26 21.93 -19.08 0.30
CA LEU A 26 21.17 -18.19 1.18
C LEU A 26 21.07 -16.75 0.65
N GLN A 27 22.13 -16.21 0.06
CA GLN A 27 22.12 -14.85 -0.51
C GLN A 27 21.06 -14.69 -1.60
N PRO A 28 20.97 -15.59 -2.62
CA PRO A 28 19.96 -15.43 -3.67
C PRO A 28 18.54 -15.55 -3.13
N LEU A 29 18.33 -16.39 -2.10
CA LEU A 29 17.03 -16.53 -1.46
C LEU A 29 16.64 -15.27 -0.67
N ILE A 30 17.58 -14.67 0.06
CA ILE A 30 17.39 -13.39 0.73
C ILE A 30 17.03 -12.29 -0.29
N ALA A 31 17.80 -12.19 -1.38
CA ALA A 31 17.59 -11.21 -2.44
C ALA A 31 16.22 -11.38 -3.11
N GLN A 32 15.85 -12.62 -3.44
CA GLN A 32 14.56 -12.96 -4.04
C GLN A 32 13.40 -12.51 -3.17
N VAL A 33 13.45 -12.78 -1.86
CA VAL A 33 12.38 -12.40 -0.95
C VAL A 33 12.39 -10.89 -0.69
N SER A 34 13.57 -10.28 -0.53
CA SER A 34 13.69 -8.85 -0.30
C SER A 34 13.19 -8.02 -1.49
N SER A 35 13.24 -8.54 -2.72
CA SER A 35 12.72 -7.85 -3.92
C SER A 35 11.22 -7.57 -3.87
N LEU A 36 10.50 -8.25 -2.96
CA LEU A 36 9.07 -8.07 -2.76
C LEU A 36 8.74 -7.00 -1.70
N LEU A 37 9.76 -6.42 -1.05
CA LEU A 37 9.56 -5.36 -0.05
C LEU A 37 9.08 -4.08 -0.74
N PRO A 38 8.04 -3.40 -0.23
CA PRO A 38 7.59 -2.13 -0.77
C PRO A 38 8.60 -1.01 -0.50
N THR A 39 8.69 -0.04 -1.40
CA THR A 39 9.54 1.17 -1.28
C THR A 39 8.97 2.21 -0.34
N LYS A 40 7.65 2.28 -0.23
CA LYS A 40 6.95 3.11 0.76
C LYS A 40 6.30 2.17 1.76
N VAL A 41 6.84 2.10 2.97
CA VAL A 41 6.24 1.26 4.00
C VAL A 41 5.13 2.04 4.69
N ASP A 42 3.92 2.04 4.11
CA ASP A 42 2.74 2.31 4.94
C ASP A 42 2.51 1.05 5.78
N TRP A 43 3.14 1.02 6.97
CA TRP A 43 3.12 -0.11 7.91
C TRP A 43 1.69 -0.57 8.24
N GLN A 44 0.67 0.28 8.03
CA GLN A 44 -0.74 -0.07 8.23
C GLN A 44 -1.42 -0.63 6.96
N GLN A 45 -1.07 -0.15 5.76
CA GLN A 45 -1.72 -0.57 4.49
C GLN A 45 -1.01 -1.72 3.77
N ASP A 46 0.33 -1.80 3.79
CA ASP A 46 1.10 -2.85 3.10
C ASP A 46 1.16 -4.17 3.87
N TRP A 47 0.72 -4.15 5.13
CA TRP A 47 0.30 -5.31 5.93
C TRP A 47 -0.64 -6.26 5.16
N VAL A 48 -1.37 -5.73 4.16
CA VAL A 48 -2.36 -6.45 3.34
C VAL A 48 -1.79 -7.00 2.04
N ARG A 49 -0.73 -6.38 1.49
CA ARG A 49 -0.16 -6.78 0.18
C ARG A 49 0.85 -7.92 0.32
N LEU A 50 1.74 -7.87 1.30
CA LEU A 50 2.71 -8.94 1.58
C LEU A 50 2.02 -10.26 1.98
N ASN A 51 0.90 -10.18 2.69
CA ASN A 51 0.05 -11.33 3.06
C ASN A 51 -0.70 -11.99 1.88
N ARG A 52 -0.58 -11.49 0.63
CA ARG A 52 -1.16 -12.15 -0.56
C ARG A 52 -0.23 -13.17 -1.20
N HIS A 53 1.08 -13.08 -0.97
CA HIS A 53 2.02 -14.13 -1.34
C HIS A 53 1.94 -15.25 -0.31
N ARG A 54 1.45 -16.42 -0.73
CA ARG A 54 1.11 -17.57 0.13
C ARG A 54 2.31 -18.23 0.84
N SER A 55 3.51 -17.71 0.68
CA SER A 55 4.77 -18.36 1.05
C SER A 55 5.60 -17.62 2.10
N ILE A 56 5.17 -16.46 2.60
CA ILE A 56 5.88 -15.71 3.65
C ILE A 56 4.93 -15.48 4.82
N LYS A 57 5.02 -16.32 5.86
CA LYS A 57 4.20 -16.23 7.08
C LYS A 57 4.84 -15.29 8.10
N GLY A 58 4.88 -13.98 7.83
CA GLY A 58 5.39 -13.04 8.83
C GLY A 58 5.71 -11.65 8.29
N LEU A 59 5.71 -10.66 9.18
CA LEU A 59 6.22 -9.32 8.93
C LEU A 59 7.75 -9.34 9.08
N HIS A 60 8.48 -9.43 7.98
CA HIS A 60 9.94 -9.35 8.00
C HIS A 60 10.41 -7.94 7.57
N ARG A 61 11.34 -7.37 8.33
CA ARG A 61 11.78 -5.97 8.21
C ARG A 61 13.05 -5.88 7.34
N PRO A 62 13.25 -4.83 6.52
CA PRO A 62 14.43 -4.71 5.64
C PRO A 62 15.76 -4.92 6.36
N TRP A 63 15.90 -4.38 7.58
CA TRP A 63 17.11 -4.53 8.38
C TRP A 63 17.37 -5.96 8.87
N ALA A 64 16.34 -6.82 8.99
CA ALA A 64 16.53 -8.22 9.32
C ALA A 64 17.10 -9.01 8.13
N PHE A 65 16.65 -8.69 6.91
CA PHE A 65 17.26 -9.23 5.69
C PHE A 65 18.71 -8.74 5.54
N ALA A 66 18.95 -7.45 5.80
CA ALA A 66 20.28 -6.87 5.72
C ALA A 66 21.25 -7.53 6.71
N ASP A 67 20.81 -7.78 7.95
CA ASP A 67 21.61 -8.48 8.95
C ASP A 67 21.86 -9.94 8.57
N ALA A 68 20.84 -10.67 8.13
CA ALA A 68 20.98 -12.06 7.68
C ALA A 68 21.93 -12.19 6.48
N ALA A 69 21.80 -11.28 5.49
CA ALA A 69 22.68 -11.21 4.33
C ALA A 69 24.11 -10.95 4.78
N TRP A 70 24.32 -9.98 5.64
CA TRP A 70 25.65 -9.61 6.09
C TRP A 70 26.32 -10.69 6.94
N VAL A 71 25.59 -11.34 7.86
CA VAL A 71 26.10 -12.49 8.63
C VAL A 71 26.43 -13.66 7.70
N SER A 72 25.61 -13.89 6.67
CA SER A 72 25.90 -14.92 5.67
C SER A 72 27.18 -14.61 4.90
N LEU A 73 27.41 -13.37 4.44
CA LEU A 73 28.65 -12.98 3.73
C LEU A 73 29.90 -13.14 4.62
N THR A 74 29.83 -12.59 5.82
CA THR A 74 31.00 -12.45 6.71
C THR A 74 31.32 -13.73 7.50
N ARG A 75 30.30 -14.52 7.87
CA ARG A 75 30.48 -15.69 8.75
C ARG A 75 30.12 -17.02 8.10
N GLY A 76 29.46 -17.01 6.95
CA GLY A 76 29.07 -18.20 6.21
C GLY A 76 30.25 -18.95 5.61
N ASN A 77 29.99 -20.20 5.20
CA ASN A 77 30.98 -21.09 4.60
C ASN A 77 30.32 -21.83 3.43
N GLU A 78 30.89 -21.71 2.23
CA GLU A 78 30.36 -22.36 1.01
C GLU A 78 30.39 -23.89 1.07
N HIS A 79 31.22 -24.50 1.91
CA HIS A 79 31.33 -25.95 2.03
C HIS A 79 30.20 -26.60 2.86
N ARG A 80 29.17 -25.84 3.25
CA ARG A 80 28.01 -26.37 3.98
C ARG A 80 27.10 -27.17 3.06
N GLN A 81 26.73 -28.38 3.48
CA GLN A 81 25.91 -29.29 2.66
C GLN A 81 24.40 -28.97 2.67
N ARG A 82 23.91 -28.23 3.67
CA ARG A 82 22.47 -27.91 3.80
C ARG A 82 22.15 -26.62 3.03
N LEU A 83 21.61 -26.75 1.82
CA LEU A 83 21.11 -25.61 1.05
C LEU A 83 19.97 -24.91 1.80
N ALA A 84 19.89 -23.59 1.68
CA ALA A 84 18.78 -22.80 2.24
C ALA A 84 17.49 -23.01 1.46
N ALA A 85 16.40 -23.27 2.17
CA ALA A 85 15.04 -23.24 1.66
C ALA A 85 14.24 -22.06 2.26
N MET A 86 13.07 -21.77 1.69
CA MET A 86 12.20 -20.67 2.14
C MET A 86 11.89 -20.75 3.65
N ASP A 87 11.58 -21.94 4.16
CA ASP A 87 11.28 -22.17 5.58
C ASP A 87 12.51 -21.87 6.47
N ASP A 88 13.74 -22.12 5.99
CA ASP A 88 14.97 -21.78 6.73
C ASP A 88 15.16 -20.25 6.81
N LEU A 89 14.86 -19.53 5.72
CA LEU A 89 14.90 -18.07 5.70
C LEU A 89 13.83 -17.47 6.61
N GLU A 90 12.59 -17.98 6.59
CA GLU A 90 11.54 -17.57 7.53
C GLU A 90 11.98 -17.77 8.98
N GLU A 91 12.61 -18.92 9.28
CA GLU A 91 13.15 -19.21 10.61
C GLU A 91 14.23 -18.20 11.02
N ILE A 92 15.22 -17.93 10.16
CA ILE A 92 16.30 -16.97 10.40
C ILE A 92 15.72 -15.58 10.69
N LEU A 93 14.77 -15.13 9.88
CA LEU A 93 14.17 -13.80 10.02
C LEU A 93 13.27 -13.68 11.26
N ALA A 94 12.54 -14.75 11.62
CA ALA A 94 11.75 -14.79 12.86
C ALA A 94 12.64 -14.73 14.10
N GLN A 95 13.82 -15.32 14.02
CA GLN A 95 14.81 -15.35 15.10
C GLN A 95 15.53 -14.04 15.29
N TYR A 96 15.82 -13.30 14.22
CA TYR A 96 16.33 -11.94 14.33
C TYR A 96 15.46 -11.09 15.28
N VAL A 97 14.13 -11.23 15.20
CA VAL A 97 13.18 -10.51 16.07
C VAL A 97 13.25 -10.97 17.53
N ALA A 98 13.76 -12.16 17.78
CA ALA A 98 13.76 -12.79 19.09
C ALA A 98 15.15 -12.92 19.74
N LEU A 99 16.15 -12.28 19.12
CA LEU A 99 17.48 -12.07 19.67
C LEU A 99 17.39 -11.50 21.09
N ASP A 100 18.31 -11.92 21.94
CA ASP A 100 18.43 -11.44 23.30
C ASP A 100 18.94 -10.00 23.28
N ASP A 101 18.00 -9.09 23.47
CA ASP A 101 18.27 -7.67 23.35
C ASP A 101 19.06 -7.13 24.54
N LEU A 102 19.97 -6.21 24.22
CA LEU A 102 20.70 -5.37 25.17
C LEU A 102 19.81 -4.77 26.28
N TYR A 103 18.52 -4.48 26.02
CA TYR A 103 17.60 -3.90 27.01
C TYR A 103 17.43 -4.75 28.27
N ARG A 104 17.60 -6.07 28.17
CA ARG A 104 17.46 -6.99 29.31
C ARG A 104 18.64 -6.94 30.26
N HIS A 105 19.78 -6.43 29.79
CA HIS A 105 21.06 -6.48 30.48
C HIS A 105 21.53 -5.11 31.00
N LEU A 106 20.90 -4.01 30.60
CA LEU A 106 21.26 -2.68 31.10
C LEU A 106 20.74 -2.46 32.55
N PRO A 107 21.38 -1.64 33.42
CA PRO A 107 20.91 -1.28 34.78
C PRO A 107 19.82 -0.19 34.82
N VAL A 108 18.88 -0.18 35.78
CA VAL A 108 17.75 0.77 35.87
C VAL A 108 18.24 2.22 35.92
N GLY A 109 17.92 3.05 34.92
CA GLY A 109 18.27 4.47 34.87
C GLY A 109 18.73 4.92 33.48
N ASP A 110 19.78 4.31 32.95
CA ASP A 110 20.46 4.75 31.72
C ASP A 110 20.03 3.97 30.44
N ARG A 111 18.84 3.33 30.45
CA ARG A 111 18.53 2.17 29.59
C ARG A 111 17.87 2.43 28.25
N MET A 112 17.06 3.47 28.12
CA MET A 112 16.17 3.59 26.97
C MET A 112 16.79 4.44 25.86
N SER A 113 17.39 5.58 26.21
CA SER A 113 17.91 6.54 25.24
C SER A 113 19.02 5.95 24.37
N GLY A 114 20.04 5.31 24.95
CA GLY A 114 21.10 4.65 24.18
C GLY A 114 20.59 3.51 23.27
N LEU A 115 19.55 2.78 23.67
CA LEU A 115 18.91 1.78 22.82
C LEU A 115 18.15 2.43 21.67
N LEU A 116 17.35 3.46 21.97
CA LEU A 116 16.58 4.22 20.97
C LEU A 116 17.51 4.82 19.92
N LEU A 117 18.65 5.40 20.31
CA LEU A 117 19.64 5.95 19.38
C LEU A 117 20.15 4.90 18.39
N ARG A 118 20.45 3.70 18.88
CA ARG A 118 20.92 2.59 18.05
C ARG A 118 19.83 2.06 17.13
N VAL A 119 18.61 1.95 17.62
CA VAL A 119 17.44 1.59 16.81
C VAL A 119 17.17 2.65 15.75
N ALA A 120 17.23 3.94 16.10
CA ALA A 120 17.03 5.03 15.14
C ALA A 120 18.12 5.04 14.06
N GLY A 121 19.39 4.86 14.45
CA GLY A 121 20.52 4.82 13.52
C GLY A 121 20.45 3.65 12.53
N GLN A 122 20.01 2.47 12.97
CA GLN A 122 20.05 1.25 12.15
C GLN A 122 18.72 0.81 11.56
N GLN A 123 17.57 1.12 12.16
CA GLN A 123 16.27 0.58 11.74
C GLN A 123 15.40 1.67 11.10
N PHE A 124 15.34 2.87 11.69
CA PHE A 124 14.48 3.94 11.17
C PHE A 124 14.95 4.43 9.81
N THR A 125 16.26 4.39 9.58
CA THR A 125 16.85 4.76 8.30
C THR A 125 16.52 3.80 7.13
N TRP A 126 15.85 2.67 7.38
CA TRP A 126 15.26 1.80 6.34
C TRP A 126 13.76 2.04 6.14
N GLN A 127 13.19 3.03 6.80
CA GLN A 127 11.76 3.35 6.77
C GLN A 127 11.48 4.67 6.05
N GLU A 128 12.52 5.32 5.51
CA GLU A 128 12.40 6.54 4.73
C GLU A 128 11.82 6.26 3.33
N ASP A 129 11.24 7.29 2.72
CA ASP A 129 10.70 7.19 1.36
C ASP A 129 11.85 7.26 0.35
N ASP A 130 12.27 6.08 -0.11
CA ASP A 130 13.46 5.93 -0.95
C ASP A 130 13.40 6.75 -2.25
N PHE A 131 12.21 7.01 -2.80
CA PHE A 131 12.09 7.76 -4.07
C PHE A 131 12.23 9.27 -3.90
N SER A 132 11.77 9.82 -2.78
CA SER A 132 11.92 11.26 -2.48
C SER A 132 13.40 11.63 -2.33
N GLU A 133 14.21 10.72 -1.78
CA GLU A 133 15.66 10.87 -1.65
C GLU A 133 16.39 10.98 -3.01
N LEU A 134 15.93 10.25 -4.04
CA LEU A 134 16.53 10.30 -5.38
C LEU A 134 16.35 11.67 -6.01
N ALA A 135 15.10 12.16 -6.00
CA ALA A 135 14.75 13.45 -6.55
C ALA A 135 15.52 14.57 -5.84
N ARG A 136 15.66 14.48 -4.51
CA ARG A 136 16.42 15.45 -3.72
C ARG A 136 17.88 15.53 -4.14
N SER A 137 18.51 14.40 -4.43
CA SER A 137 19.93 14.36 -4.81
C SER A 137 20.19 15.18 -6.08
N VAL A 138 19.39 14.94 -7.13
CA VAL A 138 19.48 15.69 -8.38
C VAL A 138 19.07 17.15 -8.18
N ALA A 139 17.97 17.39 -7.45
CA ALA A 139 17.48 18.74 -7.20
C ALA A 139 18.48 19.60 -6.42
N MET A 140 19.20 19.01 -5.47
CA MET A 140 20.20 19.70 -4.62
C MET A 140 21.54 19.87 -5.34
N LEU A 141 22.05 18.85 -6.02
CA LEU A 141 23.42 18.90 -6.58
C LEU A 141 23.48 19.43 -8.00
N VAL A 142 22.42 19.25 -8.78
CA VAL A 142 22.40 19.60 -10.21
C VAL A 142 21.56 20.86 -10.46
N GLN A 143 20.44 21.01 -9.77
CA GLN A 143 19.46 22.07 -10.06
C GLN A 143 19.53 23.26 -9.10
N THR A 144 20.34 23.21 -8.05
CA THR A 144 20.44 24.28 -7.06
C THR A 144 21.70 25.09 -7.30
N GLU A 145 21.53 26.39 -7.50
CA GLU A 145 22.65 27.30 -7.67
C GLU A 145 23.19 27.76 -6.30
N PRO A 146 24.52 27.74 -6.08
CA PRO A 146 25.10 28.22 -4.84
C PRO A 146 25.15 29.76 -4.81
N THR A 147 25.11 30.36 -3.63
CA THR A 147 25.30 31.82 -3.49
C THR A 147 26.76 32.21 -3.33
N LYS A 148 27.60 31.24 -2.95
CA LYS A 148 29.05 31.40 -2.76
C LYS A 148 29.79 30.48 -3.73
N PRO A 149 30.97 30.87 -4.24
CA PRO A 149 31.79 29.98 -5.04
C PRO A 149 32.13 28.69 -4.29
N LEU A 150 31.84 27.55 -4.91
CA LEU A 150 32.16 26.21 -4.40
C LEU A 150 33.68 25.98 -4.48
N LYS A 151 34.21 25.16 -3.57
CA LYS A 151 35.66 24.94 -3.39
C LYS A 151 36.14 23.53 -3.73
N ALA A 152 35.26 22.54 -3.62
CA ALA A 152 35.47 21.13 -3.88
C ALA A 152 34.45 20.59 -4.91
N LEU A 153 33.20 21.06 -4.91
CA LEU A 153 32.20 20.74 -5.92
C LEU A 153 32.33 21.68 -7.14
N VAL A 154 33.51 21.69 -7.76
CA VAL A 154 33.85 22.51 -8.94
C VAL A 154 33.76 21.68 -10.22
N ASP A 155 33.73 22.33 -11.39
CA ASP A 155 33.61 21.64 -12.68
C ASP A 155 34.53 20.40 -12.79
N GLY A 156 33.92 19.24 -13.07
CA GLY A 156 34.61 17.95 -13.16
C GLY A 156 34.70 17.12 -11.88
N TRP A 157 34.24 17.64 -10.73
CA TRP A 157 34.25 16.91 -9.45
C TRP A 157 33.49 15.57 -9.53
N GLU A 158 32.41 15.52 -10.32
CA GLU A 158 31.56 14.34 -10.48
C GLU A 158 32.36 13.20 -11.11
N GLN A 159 33.16 13.51 -12.14
CA GLN A 159 34.02 12.54 -12.79
C GLN A 159 35.15 12.06 -11.86
N GLU A 160 35.72 12.96 -11.05
CA GLU A 160 36.76 12.61 -10.09
C GLU A 160 36.22 11.70 -8.96
N VAL A 161 35.11 12.10 -8.34
CA VAL A 161 34.57 11.48 -7.12
C VAL A 161 33.70 10.26 -7.45
N LEU A 162 32.79 10.38 -8.43
CA LEU A 162 31.77 9.38 -8.78
C LEU A 162 32.12 8.57 -10.04
N GLY A 163 33.00 9.10 -10.90
CA GLY A 163 33.33 8.50 -12.19
C GLY A 163 32.28 8.74 -13.28
N CYS A 164 31.24 9.53 -13.00
CA CYS A 164 30.15 9.88 -13.90
C CYS A 164 29.39 11.12 -13.38
N PRO A 165 28.55 11.77 -14.21
CA PRO A 165 27.65 12.83 -13.74
C PRO A 165 26.74 12.39 -12.59
N VAL A 166 26.33 13.30 -11.71
CA VAL A 166 25.40 13.00 -10.60
C VAL A 166 24.09 12.40 -11.09
N SER A 167 23.54 12.92 -12.20
CA SER A 167 22.31 12.39 -12.79
C SER A 167 22.45 10.92 -13.19
N ASP A 168 23.59 10.55 -13.78
CA ASP A 168 23.89 9.17 -14.18
C ASP A 168 24.09 8.27 -12.96
N TYR A 169 24.79 8.76 -11.94
CA TYR A 169 25.00 8.04 -10.69
C TYR A 169 23.66 7.73 -9.98
N VAL A 170 22.74 8.70 -9.93
CA VAL A 170 21.39 8.51 -9.37
C VAL A 170 20.55 7.58 -10.25
N TRP A 171 20.63 7.74 -11.57
CA TRP A 171 19.95 6.87 -12.52
C TRP A 171 20.41 5.40 -12.39
N LEU A 172 21.71 5.15 -12.20
CA LEU A 172 22.23 3.81 -11.91
C LEU A 172 21.60 3.21 -10.66
N GLY A 173 21.47 3.97 -9.57
CA GLY A 173 20.77 3.50 -8.37
C GLY A 173 19.33 3.08 -8.65
N GLN A 174 18.60 3.86 -9.46
CA GLN A 174 17.24 3.54 -9.89
C GLN A 174 17.18 2.33 -10.83
N LEU A 175 18.12 2.21 -11.76
CA LEU A 175 18.27 1.07 -12.67
C LEU A 175 18.49 -0.21 -11.85
N LEU A 176 19.45 -0.19 -10.93
CA LEU A 176 19.77 -1.30 -10.04
C LEU A 176 18.55 -1.74 -9.21
N PHE A 177 17.84 -0.78 -8.61
CA PHE A 177 16.62 -1.04 -7.86
C PHE A 177 15.55 -1.70 -8.73
N THR A 178 15.34 -1.16 -9.94
CA THR A 178 14.36 -1.67 -10.90
C THR A 178 14.72 -3.08 -11.35
N ALA A 179 15.97 -3.29 -11.76
CA ALA A 179 16.50 -4.59 -12.16
C ALA A 179 16.31 -5.63 -11.04
N ALA A 180 16.73 -5.32 -9.82
CA ALA A 180 16.55 -6.22 -8.68
C ALA A 180 15.07 -6.49 -8.37
N THR A 181 14.17 -5.53 -8.56
CA THR A 181 12.74 -5.78 -8.34
C THR A 181 12.16 -6.72 -9.38
N TYR A 182 12.52 -6.56 -10.66
CA TYR A 182 12.06 -7.43 -11.74
C TYR A 182 12.69 -8.83 -11.73
N TRP A 183 13.98 -8.90 -11.41
CA TRP A 183 14.79 -10.11 -11.49
C TRP A 183 15.11 -10.72 -10.13
N GLN A 184 14.25 -10.49 -9.14
CA GLN A 184 14.30 -11.15 -7.83
C GLN A 184 15.65 -10.98 -7.11
N GLY A 185 16.13 -9.75 -7.07
CA GLY A 185 17.38 -9.34 -6.46
C GLY A 185 18.61 -9.55 -7.35
N ARG A 186 18.47 -10.20 -8.51
CA ARG A 186 19.56 -10.38 -9.47
C ARG A 186 19.73 -9.12 -10.31
N VAL A 187 20.98 -8.77 -10.58
CA VAL A 187 21.34 -7.71 -11.52
C VAL A 187 22.35 -8.31 -12.48
N ASP A 188 21.86 -8.57 -13.67
CA ASP A 188 22.66 -8.85 -14.85
C ASP A 188 22.80 -7.53 -15.61
N LEU A 189 23.88 -7.24 -16.33
CA LEU A 189 23.93 -6.07 -17.22
C LEU A 189 23.67 -6.45 -18.69
N ASP A 190 23.55 -7.75 -19.00
CA ASP A 190 23.22 -8.25 -20.34
C ASP A 190 21.83 -7.89 -20.82
N TRP A 191 20.89 -7.58 -19.92
CA TRP A 191 19.52 -7.28 -20.30
C TRP A 191 19.32 -5.86 -20.84
N VAL A 192 20.30 -4.96 -20.70
CA VAL A 192 20.25 -3.60 -21.29
C VAL A 192 21.19 -3.54 -22.49
N PRO A 193 20.66 -3.47 -23.73
CA PRO A 193 21.49 -3.25 -24.91
C PRO A 193 22.28 -1.93 -24.81
N GLU A 194 23.52 -1.89 -25.32
CA GLU A 194 24.36 -0.68 -25.27
C GLU A 194 23.71 0.53 -25.95
N ASN A 195 22.93 0.31 -27.01
CA ASN A 195 22.18 1.36 -27.69
C ASN A 195 21.03 1.93 -26.83
N GLU A 196 20.55 1.20 -25.83
CA GLU A 196 19.54 1.71 -24.89
C GLU A 196 20.20 2.44 -23.71
N LEU A 197 21.40 2.04 -23.28
CA LEU A 197 22.19 2.76 -22.27
C LEU A 197 22.44 4.21 -22.69
N ALA A 198 22.85 4.43 -23.95
CA ALA A 198 23.14 5.76 -24.49
C ALA A 198 21.94 6.73 -24.52
N VAL A 199 20.70 6.23 -24.39
CA VAL A 199 19.48 7.07 -24.33
C VAL A 199 19.29 7.69 -22.96
N PHE A 200 19.81 7.07 -21.91
CA PHE A 200 19.52 7.43 -20.53
C PHE A 200 20.72 8.01 -19.76
N THR A 201 21.94 7.78 -20.24
CA THR A 201 23.16 8.13 -19.51
C THR A 201 24.31 8.49 -20.46
N GLU A 202 25.21 9.35 -20.01
CA GLU A 202 26.50 9.61 -20.66
C GLU A 202 27.45 8.41 -20.54
N LEU A 203 27.14 7.44 -19.66
CA LEU A 203 27.75 6.12 -19.61
C LEU A 203 27.29 5.26 -20.80
N THR A 204 27.84 5.60 -21.97
CA THR A 204 27.49 5.02 -23.27
C THR A 204 28.03 3.61 -23.50
N SER A 205 28.83 3.06 -22.58
CA SER A 205 29.38 1.71 -22.67
C SER A 205 29.16 0.92 -21.39
N ARG A 206 29.01 -0.40 -21.53
CA ARG A 206 28.88 -1.29 -20.37
C ARG A 206 30.09 -1.22 -19.44
N ALA A 207 31.30 -1.18 -19.99
CA ALA A 207 32.52 -1.11 -19.20
C ALA A 207 32.56 0.14 -18.29
N ALA A 208 31.98 1.26 -18.74
CA ALA A 208 31.88 2.47 -17.93
C ALA A 208 30.87 2.29 -16.77
N VAL A 209 29.73 1.65 -17.01
CA VAL A 209 28.76 1.30 -15.97
C VAL A 209 29.39 0.37 -14.94
N GLU A 210 30.01 -0.72 -15.38
CA GLU A 210 30.68 -1.69 -14.51
C GLU A 210 31.77 -1.02 -13.66
N ALA A 211 32.57 -0.11 -14.23
CA ALA A 211 33.57 0.63 -13.47
C ALA A 211 32.98 1.44 -12.31
N VAL A 212 31.83 2.12 -12.54
CA VAL A 212 31.13 2.86 -11.49
C VAL A 212 30.53 1.91 -10.44
N LEU A 213 29.93 0.80 -10.88
CA LEU A 213 29.37 -0.22 -9.99
C LEU A 213 30.44 -0.85 -9.10
N GLU A 214 31.56 -1.27 -9.68
CA GLU A 214 32.70 -1.85 -8.94
C GLU A 214 33.30 -0.88 -7.95
N ARG A 215 33.42 0.39 -8.34
CA ARG A 215 33.99 1.43 -7.48
C ARG A 215 33.09 1.73 -6.29
N HIS A 216 31.79 1.89 -6.52
CA HIS A 216 30.90 2.50 -5.53
C HIS A 216 29.83 1.58 -4.94
N PHE A 217 29.34 0.60 -5.70
CA PHE A 217 28.17 -0.17 -5.34
C PHE A 217 28.49 -1.61 -4.93
N ALA A 218 29.54 -2.22 -5.49
CA ALA A 218 29.86 -3.62 -5.30
C ALA A 218 30.79 -3.89 -4.11
N THR A 219 30.54 -5.01 -3.44
CA THR A 219 31.41 -5.60 -2.42
C THR A 219 31.53 -7.12 -2.64
N GLY A 220 32.55 -7.73 -2.04
CA GLY A 220 32.77 -9.17 -2.06
C GLY A 220 32.72 -9.78 -0.66
N ALA A 221 32.49 -11.09 -0.56
CA ALA A 221 32.48 -11.78 0.74
C ALA A 221 33.84 -11.67 1.46
N GLU A 222 34.95 -11.70 0.73
CA GLU A 222 36.30 -11.54 1.30
C GLU A 222 36.56 -10.10 1.79
N GLU A 223 36.15 -9.10 1.02
CA GLU A 223 36.25 -7.68 1.41
C GLU A 223 35.45 -7.40 2.69
N GLU A 224 34.21 -7.92 2.77
CA GLU A 224 33.39 -7.77 3.97
C GLU A 224 33.96 -8.54 5.17
N ARG A 225 34.60 -9.70 4.96
CA ARG A 225 35.34 -10.41 6.03
C ARG A 225 36.55 -9.62 6.51
N ALA A 226 37.29 -8.99 5.61
CA ALA A 226 38.43 -8.14 5.97
C ALA A 226 37.96 -6.90 6.75
N ARG A 227 36.89 -6.24 6.31
CA ARG A 227 36.24 -5.12 7.02
C ARG A 227 35.76 -5.54 8.41
N ALA A 228 35.15 -6.72 8.51
CA ALA A 228 34.73 -7.32 9.77
C ALA A 228 35.91 -7.55 10.73
N ALA A 229 37.03 -8.06 10.22
CA ALA A 229 38.23 -8.33 10.99
C ALA A 229 38.94 -7.04 11.44
N ALA A 230 38.81 -5.94 10.67
CA ALA A 230 39.39 -4.64 10.98
C ALA A 230 38.66 -3.86 12.11
N GLY A 231 37.69 -4.47 12.81
CA GLY A 231 37.03 -3.85 13.95
C GLY A 231 35.97 -2.81 13.59
N LEU A 232 35.58 -2.71 12.31
CA LEU A 232 34.42 -1.92 11.87
C LEU A 232 33.08 -2.50 12.36
N ILE A 233 33.13 -3.67 13.00
CA ILE A 233 32.00 -4.37 13.62
C ILE A 233 32.24 -4.47 15.11
N SER A 234 31.22 -4.16 15.90
CA SER A 234 31.28 -4.44 17.33
C SER A 234 31.44 -5.95 17.57
N SER A 235 32.51 -6.33 18.26
CA SER A 235 32.74 -7.70 18.71
C SER A 235 31.81 -8.12 19.85
N ASP A 236 31.10 -7.15 20.46
CA ASP A 236 30.10 -7.40 21.48
C ASP A 236 28.83 -8.02 20.85
N PRO A 237 28.46 -9.26 21.23
CA PRO A 237 27.28 -9.95 20.71
C PRO A 237 25.96 -9.17 20.89
N LEU A 238 25.85 -8.34 21.94
CA LEU A 238 24.65 -7.54 22.21
C LEU A 238 24.58 -6.28 21.33
N MET A 239 25.71 -5.88 20.75
CA MET A 239 25.87 -4.65 19.97
C MET A 239 26.04 -4.88 18.47
N ARG A 240 26.43 -6.10 18.07
CA ARG A 240 26.69 -6.47 16.65
C ARG A 240 25.58 -6.03 15.71
N ARG A 241 24.32 -6.38 15.99
CA ARG A 241 23.16 -6.07 15.12
C ARG A 241 22.84 -4.57 15.02
N TYR A 242 23.42 -3.75 15.89
CA TYR A 242 23.26 -2.29 15.88
C TYR A 242 24.43 -1.57 15.19
N THR A 243 25.41 -2.32 14.67
CA THR A 243 26.49 -1.80 13.84
C THR A 243 25.94 -1.30 12.49
N PRO A 244 26.49 -0.22 11.89
CA PRO A 244 26.11 0.21 10.55
C PRO A 244 26.25 -0.93 9.56
N ASN A 245 25.15 -1.29 8.90
CA ASN A 245 25.17 -2.35 7.91
C ASN A 245 25.91 -1.88 6.64
N PRO A 246 27.04 -2.50 6.26
CA PRO A 246 27.84 -2.07 5.11
C PRO A 246 27.11 -2.20 3.77
N LEU A 247 26.07 -3.05 3.68
CA LEU A 247 25.29 -3.21 2.45
C LEU A 247 24.49 -1.94 2.09
N ARG A 248 24.40 -0.94 2.98
CA ARG A 248 23.85 0.38 2.61
C ARG A 248 24.83 1.26 1.86
N SER A 249 26.13 1.10 2.09
CA SER A 249 27.15 1.85 1.34
C SER A 249 27.59 1.10 0.08
N ARG A 250 27.50 -0.24 0.08
CA ARG A 250 27.79 -1.11 -1.07
C ARG A 250 26.70 -2.19 -1.22
N PRO A 251 25.59 -1.88 -1.92
CA PRO A 251 24.42 -2.76 -1.98
C PRO A 251 24.55 -3.98 -2.90
N LEU A 252 25.53 -4.00 -3.82
CA LEU A 252 25.77 -5.13 -4.72
C LEU A 252 26.79 -6.10 -4.11
N VAL A 253 26.52 -7.40 -4.22
CA VAL A 253 27.49 -8.46 -3.90
C VAL A 253 27.79 -9.34 -5.11
N ARG A 254 29.07 -9.69 -5.23
CA ARG A 254 29.63 -10.55 -6.28
C ARG A 254 29.71 -12.01 -5.82
N GLY A 255 29.79 -12.93 -6.79
CA GLY A 255 30.11 -14.35 -6.54
C GLY A 255 28.92 -15.27 -6.26
N PHE A 256 27.69 -14.85 -6.59
CA PHE A 256 26.45 -15.60 -6.30
C PHE A 256 25.59 -15.91 -7.54
N GLY A 257 26.23 -16.14 -8.69
CA GLY A 257 25.58 -16.48 -9.96
C GLY A 257 25.76 -15.39 -11.02
N CYS A 258 24.72 -14.56 -11.23
CA CYS A 258 24.75 -13.37 -12.09
C CYS A 258 25.84 -12.37 -11.65
N ASP A 259 26.21 -11.44 -12.54
CA ASP A 259 27.27 -10.44 -12.33
C ASP A 259 27.17 -9.78 -10.95
N TYR A 260 25.95 -9.36 -10.58
CA TYR A 260 25.67 -8.83 -9.25
C TYR A 260 24.38 -9.37 -8.64
N LEU A 261 24.35 -9.37 -7.32
CA LEU A 261 23.16 -9.65 -6.52
C LEU A 261 22.95 -8.49 -5.54
N ILE A 262 21.71 -8.01 -5.40
CA ILE A 262 21.32 -7.04 -4.36
C ILE A 262 20.55 -7.82 -3.27
N PRO A 263 21.17 -8.15 -2.12
CA PRO A 263 20.51 -8.92 -1.07
C PRO A 263 19.32 -8.19 -0.47
N VAL A 264 19.39 -6.86 -0.42
CA VAL A 264 18.31 -6.02 0.11
C VAL A 264 17.99 -4.91 -0.88
N THR A 265 16.96 -5.12 -1.69
CA THR A 265 16.62 -4.25 -2.84
C THR A 265 16.50 -2.76 -2.50
N PRO A 266 15.83 -2.34 -1.40
CA PRO A 266 15.80 -0.92 -1.01
C PRO A 266 17.17 -0.26 -0.77
N ALA A 267 18.21 -1.03 -0.43
CA ALA A 267 19.53 -0.48 -0.16
C ALA A 267 20.16 0.23 -1.37
N ALA A 268 19.76 -0.12 -2.59
CA ALA A 268 20.23 0.53 -3.81
C ALA A 268 19.88 2.02 -3.87
N LEU A 269 18.69 2.40 -3.42
CA LEU A 269 18.21 3.79 -3.45
C LEU A 269 18.87 4.63 -2.35
N GLY A 270 19.07 4.06 -1.16
CA GLY A 270 19.79 4.73 -0.08
C GLY A 270 21.25 5.08 -0.40
N LYS A 271 21.89 4.38 -1.34
CA LYS A 271 23.26 4.68 -1.79
C LYS A 271 23.35 5.95 -2.64
N VAL A 272 22.26 6.31 -3.33
CA VAL A 272 22.21 7.46 -4.24
C VAL A 272 21.43 8.65 -3.66
N SER A 273 21.08 8.60 -2.37
CA SER A 273 20.53 9.74 -1.64
C SER A 273 21.58 10.84 -1.39
N PRO A 274 21.21 12.05 -0.94
CA PRO A 274 22.17 13.09 -0.61
C PRO A 274 23.18 12.62 0.45
N MET A 275 22.74 11.75 1.36
CA MET A 275 23.65 11.11 2.31
C MET A 275 24.53 10.04 1.69
N GLY A 276 23.99 9.21 0.80
CA GLY A 276 24.79 8.24 0.07
C GLY A 276 25.95 8.91 -0.69
N LEU A 277 25.69 10.08 -1.27
CA LEU A 277 26.67 10.93 -1.94
C LEU A 277 27.65 11.58 -0.97
N TYR A 278 27.18 12.10 0.17
CA TYR A 278 28.06 12.58 1.26
C TYR A 278 29.07 11.51 1.69
N TYR A 279 28.62 10.26 1.87
CA TYR A 279 29.51 9.15 2.25
C TYR A 279 30.44 8.71 1.14
N THR A 280 30.00 8.81 -0.10
CA THR A 280 30.84 8.53 -1.26
C THR A 280 31.98 9.55 -1.35
N GLY A 281 31.71 10.84 -1.10
CA GLY A 281 32.75 11.85 -0.96
C GLY A 281 33.65 11.63 0.26
N MET A 282 33.09 11.23 1.41
CA MET A 282 33.87 10.91 2.61
C MET A 282 34.83 9.72 2.40
N GLU A 283 34.38 8.68 1.70
CA GLU A 283 35.20 7.53 1.33
C GLU A 283 36.32 7.93 0.36
N HIS A 284 36.03 8.83 -0.58
CA HIS A 284 37.00 9.33 -1.56
C HIS A 284 38.07 10.25 -0.94
N PHE A 285 37.67 11.27 -0.18
CA PHE A 285 38.59 12.27 0.38
C PHE A 285 39.19 11.87 1.73
N GLY A 286 38.64 10.86 2.39
CA GLY A 286 39.02 10.44 3.74
C GLY A 286 38.38 11.30 4.84
N PRO A 287 37.92 10.68 5.95
CA PRO A 287 37.31 11.41 7.05
C PRO A 287 38.32 12.34 7.74
N GLY A 288 37.91 13.57 8.03
CA GLY A 288 38.74 14.57 8.72
C GLY A 288 39.83 15.21 7.84
N SER A 289 39.87 14.91 6.55
CA SER A 289 40.79 15.58 5.62
C SER A 289 40.30 16.99 5.28
N LYS A 290 41.23 17.89 4.92
CA LYS A 290 40.86 19.25 4.52
C LYS A 290 39.97 19.26 3.27
N ALA A 291 40.24 18.35 2.32
CA ALA A 291 39.43 18.19 1.12
C ALA A 291 38.00 17.78 1.46
N PHE A 292 37.82 16.85 2.41
CA PHE A 292 36.49 16.45 2.87
C PHE A 292 35.76 17.58 3.59
N GLU A 293 36.44 18.38 4.40
CA GLU A 293 35.82 19.57 5.03
C GLU A 293 35.29 20.56 4.00
N LEU A 294 36.04 20.79 2.91
CA LEU A 294 35.61 21.66 1.81
C LEU A 294 34.40 21.06 1.07
N PHE A 295 34.46 19.77 0.74
CA PHE A 295 33.35 19.04 0.13
C PHE A 295 32.07 19.06 0.98
N ALA A 296 32.18 18.80 2.28
CA ALA A 296 31.06 18.87 3.20
C ALA A 296 30.52 20.31 3.36
N GLY A 297 31.40 21.31 3.28
CA GLY A 297 31.02 22.73 3.28
C GLY A 297 30.21 23.11 2.05
N ASP A 298 30.64 22.69 0.86
CA ASP A 298 29.94 22.94 -0.40
C ASP A 298 28.59 22.23 -0.47
N LEU A 299 28.52 20.98 0.01
CA LEU A 299 27.23 20.29 0.20
C LEU A 299 26.30 21.07 1.15
N GLY A 300 26.86 21.68 2.19
CA GLY A 300 26.13 22.54 3.11
C GLY A 300 25.54 23.78 2.44
N GLU A 301 26.33 24.47 1.61
CA GLU A 301 25.88 25.62 0.82
C GLU A 301 24.74 25.23 -0.15
N LEU A 302 24.89 24.13 -0.89
CA LEU A 302 23.84 23.65 -1.80
C LEU A 302 22.58 23.22 -1.04
N PHE A 303 22.73 22.57 0.12
CA PHE A 303 21.60 22.20 0.96
C PHE A 303 20.84 23.43 1.50
N GLU A 304 21.56 24.47 1.93
CA GLU A 304 20.97 25.74 2.38
C GLU A 304 20.13 26.37 1.25
N GLN A 305 20.67 26.44 0.04
CA GLN A 305 19.96 27.00 -1.11
C GLN A 305 18.77 26.14 -1.56
N TYR A 306 18.90 24.81 -1.46
CA TYR A 306 17.82 23.87 -1.73
C TYR A 306 16.62 24.12 -0.79
N VAL A 307 16.89 24.30 0.51
CA VAL A 307 15.87 24.65 1.52
C VAL A 307 15.20 25.97 1.14
N GLY A 308 15.96 27.01 0.82
CA GLY A 308 15.42 28.30 0.38
C GLY A 308 14.50 28.19 -0.82
N ARG A 309 14.85 27.36 -1.81
CA ARG A 309 14.02 27.11 -3.00
C ARG A 309 12.66 26.50 -2.63
N HIS A 310 12.61 25.61 -1.65
CA HIS A 310 11.37 25.02 -1.16
C HIS A 310 10.54 26.00 -0.33
N LEU A 311 11.17 26.81 0.53
CA LEU A 311 10.45 27.80 1.33
C LEU A 311 9.71 28.81 0.45
N ARG A 312 10.27 29.19 -0.70
CA ARG A 312 9.63 30.09 -1.68
C ARG A 312 8.38 29.50 -2.36
N LEU A 313 8.15 28.20 -2.22
CA LEU A 313 6.94 27.54 -2.72
C LEU A 313 5.80 27.57 -1.69
N LEU A 314 6.05 28.02 -0.46
CA LEU A 314 4.99 28.17 0.55
C LEU A 314 4.00 29.26 0.11
N PRO A 315 2.68 28.98 0.16
CA PRO A 315 1.68 29.98 -0.20
C PRO A 315 1.70 31.14 0.80
N ASP A 316 1.48 32.35 0.31
CA ASP A 316 1.37 33.59 1.10
C ASP A 316 2.58 33.91 2.00
N ALA A 317 3.75 33.34 1.67
CA ALA A 317 4.99 33.53 2.41
C ALA A 317 5.94 34.52 1.73
N GLU A 318 6.44 35.52 2.48
CA GLU A 318 7.58 36.33 2.06
C GLU A 318 8.88 35.72 2.62
N VAL A 319 9.83 35.39 1.76
CA VAL A 319 11.03 34.63 2.12
C VAL A 319 12.28 35.49 1.94
N HIS A 320 13.03 35.69 3.02
CA HIS A 320 14.26 36.47 3.05
C HIS A 320 15.47 35.56 3.30
N HIS A 321 16.53 35.75 2.52
CA HIS A 321 17.83 35.11 2.74
C HIS A 321 18.62 35.82 3.84
N GLU A 322 19.64 35.15 4.36
CA GLU A 322 20.56 35.58 5.42
C GLU A 322 20.87 37.10 5.38
N ILE A 323 20.63 37.78 6.51
CA ILE A 323 20.84 39.21 6.67
C ILE A 323 22.13 39.46 7.47
N ALA A 324 23.11 40.09 6.83
CA ALA A 324 24.35 40.53 7.48
C ALA A 324 24.14 41.78 8.36
N TYR A 325 24.69 41.78 9.57
CA TYR A 325 24.60 42.85 10.57
C TYR A 325 25.90 43.04 11.37
N GLY A 326 25.98 44.12 12.15
CA GLY A 326 27.19 44.54 12.88
C GLY A 326 28.13 45.45 12.08
N LYS A 327 29.15 46.04 12.75
CA LYS A 327 30.14 46.92 12.08
C LYS A 327 30.88 46.13 11.00
N GLY A 328 30.70 46.53 9.73
CA GLY A 328 31.30 45.89 8.57
C GLY A 328 30.65 44.59 8.10
N GLY A 329 29.47 44.20 8.64
CA GLY A 329 28.77 42.97 8.23
C GLY A 329 29.39 41.66 8.74
N GLY A 330 30.14 41.70 9.85
CA GLY A 330 30.84 40.53 10.40
C GLY A 330 29.96 39.51 11.16
N GLN A 331 28.64 39.71 11.23
CA GLN A 331 27.70 38.77 11.84
C GLN A 331 26.51 38.55 10.91
N ASN A 332 25.97 37.33 10.92
CA ASN A 332 24.85 36.95 10.09
C ASN A 332 23.68 36.42 10.91
N SER A 333 22.47 36.59 10.38
CA SER A 333 21.24 36.03 10.95
C SER A 333 21.18 34.51 10.80
N VAL A 334 20.00 33.93 11.03
CA VAL A 334 19.67 32.61 10.48
C VAL A 334 19.70 32.64 8.95
N ASP A 335 19.82 31.46 8.34
CA ASP A 335 19.99 31.30 6.89
C ASP A 335 18.74 31.75 6.11
N TRP A 336 17.54 31.51 6.67
CA TRP A 336 16.27 31.93 6.05
C TRP A 336 15.27 32.48 7.07
N ILE A 337 14.58 33.55 6.70
CA ILE A 337 13.46 34.12 7.46
C ILE A 337 12.22 34.04 6.58
N VAL A 338 11.14 33.44 7.09
CA VAL A 338 9.87 33.31 6.36
C VAL A 338 8.79 34.04 7.11
N VAL A 339 8.14 34.97 6.42
CA VAL A 339 7.08 35.82 6.96
C VAL A 339 5.75 35.34 6.39
N LEU A 340 4.95 34.71 7.25
CA LEU A 340 3.57 34.27 7.00
C LEU A 340 2.58 35.27 7.61
N PRO A 341 1.31 35.34 7.16
CA PRO A 341 0.34 36.36 7.56
C PRO A 341 0.26 36.69 9.06
N GLY A 342 0.39 35.70 9.94
CA GLY A 342 0.36 35.79 11.40
C GLY A 342 1.55 35.15 12.13
N LEU A 343 2.61 34.76 11.42
CA LEU A 343 3.77 34.05 12.00
C LEU A 343 5.09 34.43 11.29
N VAL A 344 6.20 34.46 12.03
CA VAL A 344 7.56 34.54 11.45
C VAL A 344 8.34 33.27 11.79
N LEU A 345 8.81 32.56 10.77
CA LEU A 345 9.69 31.40 10.92
C LEU A 345 11.16 31.83 10.76
N LEU A 346 12.01 31.33 11.65
CA LEU A 346 13.46 31.55 11.64
C LEU A 346 14.15 30.20 11.38
N LEU A 347 14.70 30.01 10.18
CA LEU A 347 15.23 28.73 9.76
C LEU A 347 16.75 28.74 9.59
N ASP A 348 17.38 27.71 10.13
CA ASP A 348 18.83 27.49 10.07
C ASP A 348 19.10 26.09 9.53
N ALA A 349 19.78 26.00 8.38
CA ALA A 349 20.06 24.78 7.65
C ALA A 349 21.37 24.13 8.16
N LYS A 350 21.30 22.82 8.37
CA LYS A 350 22.41 21.99 8.86
C LYS A 350 22.54 20.72 8.03
N ALA A 351 23.51 20.71 7.14
CA ALA A 351 23.92 19.52 6.39
C ALA A 351 24.71 18.51 7.23
N ALA A 352 25.14 18.89 8.44
CA ALA A 352 25.87 18.00 9.34
C ALA A 352 25.00 16.81 9.77
N ARG A 353 25.51 15.59 9.57
CA ARG A 353 24.84 14.33 9.95
C ARG A 353 25.23 13.86 11.36
N PRO A 354 24.37 13.10 12.07
CA PRO A 354 24.79 12.20 13.15
C PRO A 354 25.97 11.32 12.74
N THR A 355 27.11 11.38 13.44
CA THR A 355 28.24 10.50 13.12
C THR A 355 27.88 9.03 13.37
N ALA A 356 28.73 8.11 12.90
CA ALA A 356 28.61 6.71 13.29
C ALA A 356 28.67 6.56 14.82
N GLY A 357 29.51 7.35 15.50
CA GLY A 357 29.54 7.45 16.96
C GLY A 357 28.18 7.84 17.55
N LEU A 358 27.55 8.93 17.05
CA LEU A 358 26.21 9.34 17.48
C LEU A 358 25.14 8.26 17.28
N ARG A 359 25.26 7.47 16.21
CA ARG A 359 24.34 6.38 15.84
C ARG A 359 24.58 5.10 16.63
N LEU A 360 25.78 4.90 17.16
CA LEU A 360 26.20 3.71 17.91
C LEU A 360 26.25 3.96 19.43
N GLY A 361 26.12 5.23 19.83
CA GLY A 361 26.80 5.81 20.98
C GLY A 361 26.37 5.32 22.37
N PRO A 362 27.33 5.22 23.32
CA PRO A 362 27.06 5.40 24.75
C PRO A 362 26.46 6.80 25.00
N GLN A 363 25.54 6.92 25.96
CA GLN A 363 24.76 8.15 26.18
C GLN A 363 25.60 9.42 26.41
N GLU A 364 26.79 9.29 26.99
CA GLU A 364 27.65 10.42 27.40
C GLU A 364 28.13 11.27 26.22
N THR A 365 28.55 10.65 25.11
CA THR A 365 29.04 11.37 23.92
C THR A 365 27.93 11.94 23.04
N PHE A 366 26.68 11.46 23.21
CA PHE A 366 25.56 11.87 22.38
C PHE A 366 25.18 13.34 22.59
N GLY A 367 25.13 13.80 23.84
CA GLY A 367 24.77 15.17 24.18
C GLY A 367 25.77 16.19 23.64
N GLU A 368 27.07 15.91 23.81
CA GLU A 368 28.15 16.79 23.37
C GLU A 368 28.18 16.97 21.84
N GLU A 369 28.11 15.85 21.10
CA GLU A 369 28.15 15.90 19.63
C GLU A 369 26.87 16.51 19.04
N LEU A 370 25.70 16.23 19.63
CA LEU A 370 24.44 16.85 19.19
C LEU A 370 24.46 18.36 19.44
N ASN A 371 24.96 18.79 20.59
CA ASN A 371 25.16 20.21 20.91
C ASN A 371 26.20 20.87 19.98
N GLN A 372 27.28 20.17 19.63
CA GLN A 372 28.26 20.66 18.64
C GLN A 372 27.62 20.92 17.27
N LYS A 373 26.71 20.05 16.83
CA LYS A 373 26.08 20.13 15.50
C LYS A 373 24.91 21.11 15.43
N LEU A 374 24.04 21.15 16.45
CA LEU A 374 22.78 21.90 16.43
C LEU A 374 22.73 23.03 17.46
N GLY A 375 23.55 22.99 18.50
CA GLY A 375 23.49 23.91 19.64
C GLY A 375 23.73 25.37 19.24
N LYS A 376 24.61 25.64 18.28
CA LYS A 376 24.84 27.00 17.76
C LYS A 376 23.57 27.60 17.13
N ALA A 377 22.83 26.82 16.36
CA ALA A 377 21.60 27.28 15.71
C ALA A 377 20.53 27.64 16.77
N ILE A 378 20.27 26.71 17.68
CA ILE A 378 19.23 26.81 18.71
C ILE A 378 19.57 27.82 19.80
N GLY A 379 20.80 27.80 20.31
CA GLY A 379 21.22 28.61 21.45
C GLY A 379 21.78 29.98 21.09
N LYS A 380 22.05 30.26 19.81
CA LYS A 380 22.67 31.53 19.38
C LYS A 380 22.03 32.15 18.15
N GLN A 381 21.99 31.47 17.00
CA GLN A 381 21.57 32.10 15.73
C GLN A 381 20.08 32.50 15.72
N ILE A 382 19.19 31.58 16.09
CA ILE A 382 17.75 31.82 16.17
C ILE A 382 17.42 32.89 17.22
N PRO A 383 17.86 32.78 18.50
CA PRO A 383 17.58 33.80 19.52
C PRO A 383 18.10 35.19 19.14
N ASN A 384 19.32 35.28 18.59
CA ASN A 384 19.90 36.56 18.21
C ASN A 384 19.13 37.23 17.08
N THR A 385 18.71 36.45 16.08
CA THR A 385 17.89 36.99 14.97
C THR A 385 16.54 37.47 15.49
N ALA A 386 15.86 36.67 16.32
CA ALA A 386 14.60 37.07 16.95
C ALA A 386 14.75 38.35 17.77
N LYS A 387 15.82 38.47 18.56
CA LYS A 387 16.14 39.68 19.32
C LYS A 387 16.27 40.90 18.41
N LEU A 388 17.01 40.80 17.29
CA LEU A 388 17.20 41.90 16.35
C LEU A 388 15.89 42.35 15.69
N ILE A 389 14.99 41.41 15.39
CA ILE A 389 13.65 41.70 14.87
C ILE A 389 12.82 42.44 15.93
N ARG A 390 12.77 41.92 17.17
CA ARG A 390 12.02 42.56 18.28
C ARG A 390 12.52 43.96 18.62
N GLU A 391 13.84 44.16 18.58
CA GLU A 391 14.49 45.46 18.82
C GLU A 391 14.43 46.40 17.61
N ARG A 392 13.79 45.98 16.51
CA ARG A 392 13.64 46.75 15.27
C ARG A 392 14.97 47.26 14.73
N HIS A 393 15.99 46.41 14.76
CA HIS A 393 17.29 46.75 14.19
C HIS A 393 17.13 47.21 12.72
N PRO A 394 17.81 48.27 12.24
CA PRO A 394 17.53 48.87 10.93
C PRO A 394 17.56 47.90 9.74
N LYS A 395 18.43 46.88 9.80
CA LYS A 395 18.52 45.83 8.76
C LYS A 395 17.31 44.88 8.72
N PHE A 396 16.54 44.79 9.80
CA PHE A 396 15.37 43.92 9.95
C PHE A 396 14.05 44.70 9.95
N ALA A 397 14.07 46.00 9.65
CA ALA A 397 12.89 46.88 9.75
C ALA A 397 11.71 46.45 8.85
N HIS A 398 11.98 45.68 7.79
CA HIS A 398 10.97 45.12 6.88
C HIS A 398 10.31 43.84 7.41
N ILE A 399 10.90 43.20 8.44
CA ILE A 399 10.35 41.99 9.04
C ILE A 399 9.35 42.38 10.15
N PRO A 400 8.12 41.82 10.15
CA PRO A 400 7.15 42.07 11.22
C PRO A 400 7.68 41.62 12.59
N HIS A 401 7.56 42.49 13.59
CA HIS A 401 8.05 42.26 14.95
C HIS A 401 6.91 42.03 15.97
N ASP A 402 5.67 42.21 15.53
CA ASP A 402 4.43 42.04 16.28
C ASP A 402 3.85 40.63 16.17
N ARG A 403 4.40 39.80 15.28
CA ARG A 403 4.01 38.39 15.09
C ARG A 403 4.78 37.46 16.03
N PRO A 404 4.18 36.33 16.45
CA PRO A 404 4.92 35.26 17.09
C PRO A 404 6.06 34.76 16.18
N MET A 405 7.16 34.31 16.79
CA MET A 405 8.31 33.77 16.08
C MET A 405 8.52 32.30 16.45
N PHE A 406 8.93 31.49 15.47
CA PHE A 406 9.22 30.07 15.67
C PHE A 406 10.51 29.66 14.94
N GLY A 407 11.39 28.95 15.64
CA GLY A 407 12.65 28.47 15.12
C GLY A 407 12.54 27.09 14.49
N ILE A 408 13.20 26.87 13.35
CA ILE A 408 13.33 25.55 12.72
C ILE A 408 14.79 25.31 12.37
N VAL A 409 15.40 24.27 12.93
CA VAL A 409 16.69 23.79 12.44
C VAL A 409 16.43 22.73 11.38
N MET A 410 16.72 23.07 10.12
CA MET A 410 16.46 22.22 8.97
C MET A 410 17.66 21.28 8.74
N THR A 411 17.46 19.97 8.79
CA THR A 411 18.53 18.99 8.61
C THR A 411 18.37 18.26 7.28
N MET A 412 19.49 17.92 6.63
CA MET A 412 19.48 17.22 5.33
C MET A 412 18.77 15.86 5.42
N GLU A 413 18.71 15.28 6.61
CA GLU A 413 18.08 14.00 6.93
C GLU A 413 17.41 14.02 8.31
N PRO A 414 16.52 13.04 8.62
CA PRO A 414 15.84 12.95 9.90
C PRO A 414 16.74 12.76 11.12
N TYR A 415 16.58 13.63 12.11
CA TYR A 415 17.03 13.44 13.48
C TYR A 415 15.89 12.85 14.32
N HIS A 416 15.55 11.58 14.10
CA HIS A 416 14.30 10.96 14.59
C HIS A 416 13.95 11.15 16.06
N LEU A 417 14.95 11.28 16.94
CA LEU A 417 14.75 11.31 18.38
C LEU A 417 15.01 12.68 19.01
N VAL A 418 15.53 13.65 18.25
CA VAL A 418 16.03 14.91 18.83
C VAL A 418 14.94 15.76 19.49
N ASN A 419 13.70 15.66 18.99
CA ASN A 419 12.55 16.40 19.51
C ASN A 419 11.84 15.68 20.66
N THR A 420 12.31 14.52 21.12
CA THR A 420 11.73 13.85 22.29
C THR A 420 12.31 14.43 23.59
N PRO A 421 11.59 14.44 24.72
CA PRO A 421 12.06 15.02 25.98
C PRO A 421 13.35 14.35 26.48
N GLU A 422 13.52 13.07 26.15
CA GLU A 422 14.69 12.27 26.47
C GLU A 422 15.96 12.78 25.79
N PHE A 423 15.87 13.59 24.74
CA PHE A 423 17.04 14.13 24.03
C PHE A 423 17.01 15.66 23.90
N ARG A 424 15.84 16.30 23.93
CA ARG A 424 15.72 17.75 23.78
C ARG A 424 16.45 18.53 24.88
N HIS A 425 16.59 17.94 26.07
CA HIS A 425 17.25 18.53 27.23
C HIS A 425 18.78 18.67 27.07
N VAL A 426 19.40 17.95 26.14
CA VAL A 426 20.84 18.08 25.87
C VAL A 426 21.15 19.26 24.93
N LEU A 427 20.12 19.81 24.29
CA LEU A 427 20.21 20.98 23.43
C LEU A 427 19.90 22.25 24.22
N PRO A 428 20.48 23.41 23.84
CA PRO A 428 20.22 24.67 24.51
C PRO A 428 18.73 25.01 24.56
N THR A 429 18.32 25.70 25.63
CA THR A 429 17.02 26.35 25.73
C THR A 429 17.08 27.69 24.99
N SER A 430 15.95 28.06 24.38
CA SER A 430 15.77 29.34 23.68
C SER A 430 14.43 29.95 24.12
N ASP A 431 14.39 31.27 24.18
CA ASP A 431 13.17 32.07 24.34
C ASP A 431 12.28 32.04 23.09
N VAL A 432 12.80 31.57 21.96
CA VAL A 432 12.04 31.28 20.74
C VAL A 432 11.75 29.77 20.68
N PRO A 433 10.48 29.35 20.65
CA PRO A 433 10.13 27.94 20.48
C PRO A 433 10.79 27.39 19.21
N THR A 434 11.58 26.32 19.34
CA THR A 434 12.42 25.80 18.24
C THR A 434 12.29 24.28 18.10
N VAL A 435 12.16 23.81 16.87
CA VAL A 435 12.15 22.38 16.49
C VAL A 435 13.33 22.06 15.57
N VAL A 436 13.74 20.79 15.51
CA VAL A 436 14.59 20.26 14.44
C VAL A 436 13.71 19.49 13.47
N ALA A 437 13.79 19.76 12.17
CA ALA A 437 13.01 19.08 11.14
C ALA A 437 13.90 18.70 9.96
N SER A 438 13.56 17.62 9.25
CA SER A 438 14.31 17.21 8.05
C SER A 438 13.77 17.85 6.77
N ALA A 439 14.61 17.88 5.74
CA ALA A 439 14.25 18.34 4.40
C ALA A 439 13.00 17.66 3.84
N SER A 440 12.85 16.36 4.10
CA SER A 440 11.65 15.61 3.71
C SER A 440 10.36 16.14 4.33
N GLU A 441 10.41 16.61 5.58
CA GLU A 441 9.22 17.15 6.23
C GLU A 441 8.87 18.56 5.70
N LEU A 442 9.86 19.32 5.23
CA LEU A 442 9.62 20.58 4.51
C LEU A 442 8.97 20.32 3.14
N GLU A 443 9.48 19.33 2.40
CA GLU A 443 8.89 18.91 1.12
C GLU A 443 7.43 18.50 1.28
N ASP A 444 7.13 17.67 2.29
CA ASP A 444 5.77 17.26 2.62
C ASP A 444 4.88 18.47 2.96
N ALA A 445 5.42 19.43 3.72
CA ALA A 445 4.68 20.65 4.10
C ALA A 445 4.39 21.58 2.92
N VAL A 446 5.29 21.63 1.93
CA VAL A 446 5.12 22.46 0.72
C VAL A 446 4.14 21.84 -0.28
N VAL A 447 4.06 20.51 -0.35
CA VAL A 447 3.16 19.78 -1.28
C VAL A 447 1.71 19.70 -0.78
N ALA A 448 1.47 19.91 0.52
CA ALA A 448 0.13 19.88 1.10
C ALA A 448 -0.77 20.98 0.50
N THR A 449 -1.86 20.58 -0.18
CA THR A 449 -2.75 21.46 -0.97
C THR A 449 -3.69 22.36 -0.13
N ASP A 450 -3.50 22.49 1.18
CA ASP A 450 -4.35 23.27 2.09
C ASP A 450 -3.45 23.95 3.17
N PRO A 451 -3.63 25.24 3.48
CA PRO A 451 -2.66 26.04 4.22
C PRO A 451 -2.70 25.68 5.71
N THR A 452 -1.90 24.70 6.10
CA THR A 452 -1.92 24.11 7.45
C THR A 452 -0.61 24.30 8.21
N LEU A 453 0.45 24.80 7.56
CA LEU A 453 1.75 25.01 8.21
C LEU A 453 1.66 26.10 9.29
N GLU A 454 1.11 27.27 8.95
CA GLU A 454 0.98 28.38 9.88
C GLU A 454 0.09 28.01 11.08
N GLU A 455 -1.12 27.52 10.83
CA GLU A 455 -2.07 27.15 11.88
C GLU A 455 -1.49 26.12 12.85
N ALA A 456 -0.77 25.13 12.33
CA ALA A 456 -0.20 24.08 13.17
C ALA A 456 1.03 24.54 13.96
N VAL A 457 1.86 25.41 13.39
CA VAL A 457 2.96 26.02 14.14
C VAL A 457 2.40 26.98 15.21
N LEU A 458 1.36 27.75 14.91
CA LEU A 458 0.68 28.60 15.89
C LEU A 458 0.05 27.76 17.03
N ALA A 459 -0.66 26.68 16.69
CA ALA A 459 -1.18 25.74 17.68
C ALA A 459 -0.06 25.14 18.57
N ARG A 460 1.15 24.96 18.02
CA ARG A 460 2.33 24.47 18.73
C ARG A 460 2.94 25.50 19.69
N ILE A 461 2.87 26.79 19.33
CA ILE A 461 3.27 27.90 20.20
C ILE A 461 2.30 28.00 21.38
N GLU A 462 1.00 27.89 21.12
CA GLU A 462 -0.04 27.96 22.16
C GLU A 462 -0.03 26.76 23.11
N GLN A 463 0.22 25.55 22.60
CA GLN A 463 0.22 24.33 23.41
C GLN A 463 1.37 23.42 23.02
N PRO A 464 2.38 23.25 23.89
CA PRO A 464 3.40 22.27 23.63
C PRO A 464 2.89 20.83 23.75
N PRO A 465 2.73 20.05 22.65
CA PRO A 465 2.43 18.64 22.72
C PRO A 465 3.46 17.89 23.55
N PRO A 466 3.04 16.77 24.16
CA PRO A 466 3.99 15.81 24.71
C PRO A 466 4.95 15.34 23.60
N ALA A 467 6.15 14.98 24.01
CA ALA A 467 7.21 14.31 23.26
C ALA A 467 7.00 13.95 21.76
N GLY A 468 7.93 14.36 20.88
CA GLY A 468 8.08 13.73 19.55
C GLY A 468 7.27 14.34 18.41
N TRP A 469 7.06 15.66 18.43
CA TRP A 469 6.42 16.39 17.32
C TRP A 469 7.34 16.50 16.09
N SER A 470 6.75 16.41 14.89
CA SER A 470 7.40 16.54 13.58
C SER A 470 6.52 17.39 12.64
N LEU A 471 7.12 18.02 11.63
CA LEU A 471 6.40 18.75 10.59
C LEU A 471 5.54 17.80 9.72
N ARG A 472 5.88 16.50 9.66
CA ARG A 472 5.06 15.46 9.00
C ARG A 472 3.66 15.28 9.59
N ALA A 473 3.42 15.65 10.86
CA ALA A 473 2.09 15.56 11.47
C ALA A 473 1.03 16.45 10.77
N LEU A 474 1.47 17.35 9.88
CA LEU A 474 0.66 18.24 9.05
C LEU A 474 0.02 17.53 7.86
N ALA A 475 0.71 16.55 7.26
CA ALA A 475 0.29 15.92 6.01
C ALA A 475 -0.83 14.87 6.20
N ASP A 476 -1.00 14.33 7.41
CA ASP A 476 -1.85 13.16 7.66
C ASP A 476 -3.33 13.48 7.96
N GLY A 477 -3.71 14.76 8.17
CA GLY A 477 -5.09 15.16 8.50
C GLY A 477 -5.70 14.45 9.72
N ARG A 478 -4.87 13.78 10.55
CA ARG A 478 -5.31 13.07 11.74
C ARG A 478 -5.34 14.07 12.90
N PRO A 479 -6.50 14.30 13.55
CA PRO A 479 -6.54 15.18 14.72
C PRO A 479 -5.62 14.62 15.81
N ILE A 480 -4.84 15.49 16.44
CA ILE A 480 -4.03 15.19 17.61
C ILE A 480 -4.97 14.66 18.70
N ILE A 481 -4.97 13.33 18.91
CA ILE A 481 -5.73 12.70 19.99
C ILE A 481 -5.01 12.98 21.30
N ASN A 482 -5.21 14.17 21.86
CA ASN A 482 -4.93 14.43 23.27
C ASN A 482 -6.24 14.33 24.06
N ARG A 483 -6.53 13.10 24.52
CA ARG A 483 -7.47 12.86 25.62
C ARG A 483 -6.93 13.53 26.87
N ARG A 484 -7.37 14.77 27.13
CA ARG A 484 -7.67 15.39 28.42
C ARG A 484 -7.71 16.90 28.23
N ARG A 485 -8.90 17.46 28.00
CA ARG A 485 -9.18 18.84 28.41
C ARG A 485 -10.24 18.83 29.50
N SER A 486 -9.76 19.18 30.68
CA SER A 486 -10.51 19.70 31.82
C SER A 486 -11.49 20.79 31.37
N ARG A 487 -12.72 20.69 31.86
CA ARG A 487 -13.77 21.72 31.70
C ARG A 487 -13.35 23.02 32.40
N PRO A 488 -13.50 24.19 31.76
CA PRO A 488 -13.80 25.43 32.47
C PRO A 488 -15.33 25.59 32.53
N GLY A 489 -15.88 25.68 33.73
CA GLY A 489 -17.28 26.00 33.94
C GLY A 489 -17.58 27.46 33.60
N ARG A 490 -18.80 27.74 33.11
CA ARG A 490 -19.45 29.06 33.16
C ARG A 490 -20.96 28.93 32.86
N PRO A 491 -21.79 29.95 33.18
CA PRO A 491 -23.00 29.78 33.98
C PRO A 491 -24.31 29.96 33.18
N ALA A 492 -25.39 29.65 33.89
CA ALA A 492 -26.81 29.99 33.73
C ALA A 492 -27.29 30.76 32.48
N GLN A 493 -28.24 30.11 31.79
CA GLN A 493 -29.58 30.58 31.36
C GLN A 493 -29.80 32.02 30.87
N ALA A 494 -30.35 32.12 29.65
CA ALA A 494 -31.60 32.81 29.27
C ALA A 494 -31.67 32.84 27.73
N ALA A 495 -32.79 32.84 27.00
CA ALA A 495 -34.19 32.54 27.23
C ALA A 495 -34.85 32.55 25.82
N ILE A 496 -35.73 31.59 25.54
CA ILE A 496 -37.04 31.76 24.88
C ILE A 496 -37.08 32.42 23.48
N ALA A 497 -37.53 31.68 22.46
CA ALA A 497 -38.88 31.83 21.88
C ALA A 497 -39.18 30.81 20.76
N ARG A 498 -40.44 30.38 20.73
CA ARG A 498 -41.14 29.42 19.85
C ARG A 498 -41.33 30.04 18.43
N ALA A 499 -41.77 29.37 17.35
CA ALA A 499 -42.81 28.35 17.23
C ALA A 499 -42.94 27.77 15.80
N THR A 500 -43.67 26.64 15.75
CA THR A 500 -44.63 26.16 14.73
C THR A 500 -44.18 25.53 13.40
N THR A 501 -44.34 24.20 13.40
CA THR A 501 -44.70 23.31 12.30
C THR A 501 -46.06 23.62 11.67
N HIS A 502 -46.21 23.33 10.38
CA HIS A 502 -47.50 22.99 9.75
C HIS A 502 -47.36 21.70 8.92
N ILE A 503 -48.29 20.78 9.16
CA ILE A 503 -48.54 19.51 8.46
C ILE A 503 -49.78 19.72 7.56
N ARG A 504 -49.86 19.11 6.36
CA ARG A 504 -50.95 18.15 5.94
C ARG A 504 -51.16 17.97 4.41
N ARG A 505 -51.11 16.67 4.02
CA ARG A 505 -52.04 15.84 3.17
C ARG A 505 -52.12 16.17 1.65
N SER A 506 -52.46 15.27 0.70
CA SER A 506 -53.16 13.96 0.70
C SER A 506 -52.99 13.22 -0.65
N HIS A 507 -53.04 11.87 -0.65
CA HIS A 507 -53.40 10.96 -1.78
C HIS A 507 -54.96 10.87 -1.92
N PRO A 508 -55.63 10.33 -2.98
CA PRO A 508 -55.36 9.02 -3.65
C PRO A 508 -55.80 8.79 -5.14
N ALA A 509 -55.36 7.64 -5.70
CA ALA A 509 -55.92 6.71 -6.71
C ALA A 509 -56.91 7.13 -7.84
N ALA A 510 -56.64 6.72 -9.10
CA ALA A 510 -57.26 5.58 -9.80
C ALA A 510 -57.12 5.61 -11.35
N LEU A 511 -57.03 4.41 -11.96
CA LEU A 511 -57.62 3.95 -13.24
C LEU A 511 -56.66 3.29 -14.26
N VAL A 512 -57.02 2.04 -14.60
CA VAL A 512 -56.44 1.16 -15.62
C VAL A 512 -57.47 0.96 -16.73
N SER A 513 -57.00 0.77 -17.98
CA SER A 513 -57.46 -0.14 -19.07
C SER A 513 -57.22 0.54 -20.43
N HIS A 514 -57.00 -0.08 -21.60
CA HIS A 514 -57.38 -1.38 -22.18
C HIS A 514 -56.41 -1.78 -23.33
N ARG A 515 -56.59 -3.00 -23.84
CA ARG A 515 -55.84 -3.72 -24.91
C ARG A 515 -56.75 -3.93 -26.14
N GLY A 516 -56.21 -4.07 -27.36
CA GLY A 516 -56.84 -4.70 -28.55
C GLY A 516 -56.13 -4.35 -29.88
N GLN A 517 -55.39 -5.25 -30.57
CA GLN A 517 -55.75 -6.24 -31.63
C GLN A 517 -55.86 -5.63 -33.06
N HIS A 518 -55.44 -6.20 -34.23
CA HIS A 518 -54.82 -7.47 -34.65
C HIS A 518 -54.37 -7.45 -36.15
N SER A 519 -53.83 -8.60 -36.64
CA SER A 519 -53.47 -9.08 -38.02
C SER A 519 -52.07 -8.75 -38.54
N GLY A 520 -51.23 -9.65 -39.11
CA GLY A 520 -51.25 -11.10 -39.37
C GLY A 520 -50.49 -11.41 -40.68
N GLU A 521 -49.35 -12.13 -40.62
CA GLU A 521 -48.81 -13.15 -41.58
C GLU A 521 -47.32 -13.50 -41.29
N ASP A 522 -46.99 -14.80 -41.43
CA ASP A 522 -45.73 -15.47 -41.04
C ASP A 522 -44.49 -15.13 -41.92
N PRO A 523 -43.27 -15.38 -41.41
CA PRO A 523 -42.46 -16.38 -42.12
C PRO A 523 -41.72 -17.38 -41.20
N VAL A 524 -41.96 -18.65 -41.52
CA VAL A 524 -41.05 -19.82 -41.56
C VAL A 524 -39.78 -19.80 -40.70
N ALA A 525 -39.68 -20.81 -39.83
CA ALA A 525 -38.49 -21.20 -39.12
C ALA A 525 -37.31 -21.53 -40.06
N VAL A 526 -36.17 -20.89 -39.84
CA VAL A 526 -34.86 -21.40 -40.28
C VAL A 526 -34.04 -21.71 -39.03
N ASP A 527 -33.71 -22.99 -38.91
CA ASP A 527 -32.88 -23.61 -37.89
C ASP A 527 -31.47 -22.99 -37.86
N LEU A 528 -31.00 -22.57 -36.67
CA LEU A 528 -29.60 -22.25 -36.40
C LEU A 528 -29.18 -22.70 -35.00
N TYR A 529 -29.28 -24.00 -34.71
CA TYR A 529 -28.31 -24.63 -33.81
C TYR A 529 -26.97 -24.83 -34.55
N GLY A 530 -26.19 -23.75 -34.62
CA GLY A 530 -24.78 -23.79 -34.98
C GLY A 530 -23.95 -23.22 -33.82
N THR A 531 -22.99 -24.00 -33.32
CA THR A 531 -21.97 -23.52 -32.38
C THR A 531 -21.33 -22.23 -32.91
N PRO A 532 -21.09 -21.18 -32.08
CA PRO A 532 -20.27 -20.07 -32.52
C PRO A 532 -18.86 -20.60 -32.67
N ARG A 533 -18.44 -20.82 -33.92
CA ARG A 533 -17.02 -20.90 -34.27
C ARG A 533 -16.38 -19.62 -33.74
N THR A 534 -15.30 -19.77 -32.97
CA THR A 534 -14.43 -18.66 -32.55
C THR A 534 -13.77 -18.05 -33.79
N GLY A 535 -14.48 -17.13 -34.45
CA GLY A 535 -13.89 -16.20 -35.39
C GLY A 535 -13.11 -15.16 -34.60
N LEU A 536 -11.78 -15.25 -34.65
CA LEU A 536 -10.91 -14.13 -34.30
C LEU A 536 -11.17 -13.01 -35.32
N HIS A 537 -12.02 -12.04 -34.96
CA HIS A 537 -12.04 -10.76 -35.63
C HIS A 537 -10.81 -9.97 -35.16
N LEU A 538 -9.67 -10.21 -35.81
CA LEU A 538 -8.48 -9.37 -35.70
C LEU A 538 -8.83 -8.00 -36.32
N LEU A 539 -8.67 -6.91 -35.57
CA LEU A 539 -8.76 -5.55 -36.13
C LEU A 539 -7.49 -5.17 -36.91
N VAL A 540 -6.42 -5.97 -36.82
CA VAL A 540 -5.12 -5.73 -37.48
C VAL A 540 -4.57 -7.04 -38.04
N SER A 541 -4.24 -7.07 -39.33
CA SER A 541 -3.38 -8.12 -39.91
C SER A 541 -1.92 -7.73 -39.66
N VAL A 542 -1.24 -8.47 -38.80
CA VAL A 542 0.21 -8.30 -38.60
C VAL A 542 0.91 -8.98 -39.78
N GLY A 543 1.43 -8.20 -40.72
CA GLY A 543 2.28 -8.69 -41.79
C GLY A 543 3.61 -9.18 -41.21
N GLY A 544 3.82 -10.48 -41.18
CA GLY A 544 5.15 -11.06 -40.92
C GLY A 544 6.07 -10.89 -42.13
N PRO A 545 7.40 -10.91 -41.95
CA PRO A 545 8.36 -10.84 -43.03
C PRO A 545 8.32 -12.15 -43.84
N GLY A 546 7.62 -12.12 -44.98
CA GLY A 546 7.55 -13.22 -45.93
C GLY A 546 8.74 -13.20 -46.89
N THR A 547 9.50 -14.28 -46.90
CA THR A 547 10.51 -14.60 -47.91
C THR A 547 9.91 -14.59 -49.33
N ALA A 548 10.69 -14.08 -50.28
CA ALA A 548 10.29 -13.94 -51.67
C ALA A 548 9.93 -15.29 -52.32
N ARG A 549 8.69 -15.40 -52.84
CA ARG A 549 8.37 -16.31 -53.96
C ARG A 549 7.63 -15.53 -55.03
N THR A 550 8.11 -15.73 -56.25
CA THR A 550 7.70 -15.12 -57.51
C THR A 550 6.36 -15.68 -58.00
N GLY A 551 5.46 -14.81 -58.46
CA GLY A 551 4.21 -15.21 -59.12
C GLY A 551 3.22 -14.05 -59.30
N ARG A 552 3.20 -13.43 -60.48
CA ARG A 552 2.39 -12.26 -60.86
C ARG A 552 0.87 -12.51 -60.85
N ARG A 553 0.11 -11.55 -60.32
CA ARG A 553 -1.22 -11.10 -60.81
C ARG A 553 -1.35 -9.58 -60.61
N PRO A 554 -2.07 -8.84 -61.48
CA PRO A 554 -1.97 -7.38 -61.58
C PRO A 554 -2.68 -6.68 -60.41
N PRO A 555 -2.27 -5.45 -60.03
CA PRO A 555 -2.85 -4.77 -58.89
C PRO A 555 -4.23 -4.21 -59.27
N ARG A 556 -5.26 -4.65 -58.54
CA ARG A 556 -6.52 -3.90 -58.45
C ARG A 556 -6.29 -2.63 -57.64
N ARG A 557 -6.86 -1.52 -58.12
CA ARG A 557 -6.80 -0.17 -57.55
C ARG A 557 -6.87 -0.18 -56.02
N ARG A 558 -5.88 0.42 -55.37
CA ARG A 558 -5.94 0.76 -53.93
C ARG A 558 -7.07 1.77 -53.73
N PRO A 559 -7.99 1.56 -52.78
CA PRO A 559 -8.77 2.66 -52.25
C PRO A 559 -7.83 3.57 -51.45
N GLU A 560 -8.16 4.85 -51.50
CA GLU A 560 -7.43 5.97 -50.92
C GLU A 560 -7.11 5.77 -49.44
N SER A 561 -5.98 6.37 -49.03
CA SER A 561 -5.41 6.37 -47.69
C SER A 561 -6.45 6.57 -46.58
N GLY A 562 -6.71 5.51 -45.81
CA GLY A 562 -7.41 5.63 -44.53
C GLY A 562 -6.54 6.40 -43.53
N SER A 563 -7.13 7.40 -42.87
CA SER A 563 -6.52 8.14 -41.77
C SER A 563 -5.85 7.21 -40.75
N PRO A 564 -4.71 7.60 -40.15
CA PRO A 564 -4.03 6.77 -39.16
C PRO A 564 -5.00 6.45 -38.00
N MET A 565 -5.16 5.16 -37.68
CA MET A 565 -5.90 4.72 -36.49
C MET A 565 -5.16 5.22 -35.25
N THR A 566 -5.90 5.72 -34.26
CA THR A 566 -5.36 6.18 -32.99
C THR A 566 -4.86 5.02 -32.12
N LEU A 567 -3.92 5.31 -31.21
CA LEU A 567 -3.19 4.31 -30.41
C LEU A 567 -4.08 3.55 -29.40
N ILE A 568 -5.28 4.05 -29.10
CA ILE A 568 -6.24 3.40 -28.18
C ILE A 568 -6.73 2.05 -28.71
N ALA A 569 -7.10 1.97 -29.99
CA ALA A 569 -7.71 0.78 -30.57
C ALA A 569 -6.82 -0.48 -30.50
N PRO A 570 -5.54 -0.45 -30.94
CA PRO A 570 -4.65 -1.60 -30.81
C PRO A 570 -4.38 -1.95 -29.34
N THR A 571 -4.33 -0.96 -28.45
CA THR A 571 -4.08 -1.18 -27.02
C THR A 571 -5.26 -1.86 -26.33
N LEU A 572 -6.50 -1.46 -26.65
CA LEU A 572 -7.70 -2.13 -26.18
C LEU A 572 -7.74 -3.59 -26.65
N GLN A 573 -7.36 -3.86 -27.90
CA GLN A 573 -7.29 -5.24 -28.41
C GLN A 573 -6.26 -6.06 -27.63
N ALA A 574 -5.03 -5.55 -27.48
CA ALA A 574 -3.96 -6.23 -26.75
C ALA A 574 -4.30 -6.41 -25.25
N PHE A 575 -5.01 -5.44 -24.67
CA PHE A 575 -5.51 -5.54 -23.29
C PHE A 575 -6.45 -6.73 -23.09
N PHE A 576 -7.41 -6.95 -24.00
CA PHE A 576 -8.33 -8.09 -23.86
C PHE A 576 -7.70 -9.43 -24.25
N THR A 577 -6.92 -9.46 -25.32
CA THR A 577 -6.39 -10.70 -25.90
C THR A 577 -5.10 -11.17 -25.20
N ASP A 578 -4.13 -10.29 -25.03
CA ASP A 578 -2.85 -10.64 -24.42
C ASP A 578 -2.88 -10.48 -22.91
N ARG A 579 -3.26 -9.30 -22.40
CA ARG A 579 -3.21 -9.03 -20.95
C ARG A 579 -4.24 -9.84 -20.17
N LEU A 580 -5.53 -9.74 -20.51
CA LEU A 580 -6.59 -10.38 -19.74
C LEU A 580 -6.70 -11.88 -20.06
N ALA A 581 -6.75 -12.28 -21.33
CA ALA A 581 -6.96 -13.69 -21.68
C ALA A 581 -5.69 -14.54 -21.56
N ARG A 582 -4.54 -14.11 -22.10
CA ARG A 582 -3.31 -14.92 -22.10
C ARG A 582 -2.49 -14.80 -20.81
N GLN A 583 -2.08 -13.58 -20.44
CA GLN A 583 -1.16 -13.35 -19.32
C GLN A 583 -1.84 -13.55 -17.95
N ARG A 584 -3.04 -12.98 -17.76
CA ARG A 584 -3.76 -13.07 -16.47
C ARG A 584 -4.71 -14.25 -16.37
N GLN A 585 -4.99 -14.93 -17.47
CA GLN A 585 -6.01 -15.98 -17.58
C GLN A 585 -7.31 -15.60 -16.85
N ALA A 586 -7.74 -14.35 -17.07
CA ALA A 586 -8.89 -13.79 -16.40
C ALA A 586 -10.15 -14.58 -16.78
N SER A 587 -11.05 -14.78 -15.81
CA SER A 587 -12.27 -15.53 -16.08
C SER A 587 -13.09 -14.87 -17.19
N PRO A 588 -13.85 -15.62 -18.02
CA PRO A 588 -14.72 -15.04 -19.05
C PRO A 588 -15.68 -13.97 -18.51
N ARG A 589 -16.10 -14.09 -17.25
CA ARG A 589 -16.94 -13.09 -16.57
C ARG A 589 -16.20 -11.80 -16.24
N THR A 590 -14.92 -11.88 -15.89
CA THR A 590 -14.07 -10.70 -15.67
C THR A 590 -13.84 -9.97 -16.98
N ILE A 591 -13.56 -10.72 -18.05
CA ILE A 591 -13.41 -10.18 -19.40
C ILE A 591 -14.69 -9.47 -19.84
N ALA A 592 -15.85 -10.12 -19.69
CA ALA A 592 -17.15 -9.52 -20.02
C ALA A 592 -17.42 -8.25 -19.20
N ALA A 593 -17.19 -8.27 -17.88
CA ALA A 593 -17.41 -7.10 -17.03
C ALA A 593 -16.51 -5.90 -17.42
N TYR A 594 -15.26 -6.17 -17.78
CA TYR A 594 -14.32 -5.12 -18.20
C TYR A 594 -14.68 -4.59 -19.59
N ARG A 595 -15.04 -5.49 -20.52
CA ARG A 595 -15.55 -5.13 -21.85
C ARG A 595 -16.78 -4.23 -21.76
N ASP A 596 -17.74 -4.60 -20.92
CA ASP A 596 -18.99 -3.85 -20.80
C ASP A 596 -18.76 -2.48 -20.13
N ALA A 597 -17.84 -2.40 -19.16
CA ALA A 597 -17.43 -1.13 -18.56
C ALA A 597 -16.76 -0.19 -19.59
N LEU A 598 -15.81 -0.71 -20.37
CA LEU A 598 -15.09 0.07 -21.38
C LEU A 598 -15.99 0.45 -22.57
N ARG A 599 -16.92 -0.42 -22.98
CA ARG A 599 -17.92 -0.09 -24.00
C ARG A 599 -18.81 1.08 -23.57
N LEU A 600 -19.24 1.09 -22.31
CA LEU A 600 -20.02 2.21 -21.76
C LEU A 600 -19.22 3.51 -21.75
N LEU A 601 -17.94 3.45 -21.36
CA LEU A 601 -17.05 4.62 -21.40
C LEU A 601 -16.92 5.16 -22.84
N LEU A 602 -16.58 4.30 -23.80
CA LEU A 602 -16.39 4.73 -25.19
C LEU A 602 -17.67 5.30 -25.81
N THR A 603 -18.84 4.73 -25.47
CA THR A 603 -20.13 5.25 -25.93
C THR A 603 -20.42 6.62 -25.31
N PHE A 604 -20.12 6.79 -24.02
CA PHE A 604 -20.29 8.07 -23.32
C PHE A 604 -19.40 9.17 -23.94
N VAL A 605 -18.14 8.85 -24.22
CA VAL A 605 -17.22 9.82 -24.86
C VAL A 605 -17.68 10.17 -26.25
N GLN A 606 -18.06 9.19 -27.08
CA GLN A 606 -18.61 9.43 -28.41
C GLN A 606 -19.83 10.36 -28.38
N GLN A 607 -20.75 10.17 -27.42
CA GLN A 607 -21.93 11.04 -27.30
C GLN A 607 -21.59 12.49 -26.94
N ARG A 608 -20.45 12.72 -26.29
CA ARG A 608 -20.02 14.05 -25.82
C ARG A 608 -19.14 14.78 -26.82
N THR A 609 -18.31 14.06 -27.58
CA THR A 609 -17.33 14.64 -28.50
C THR A 609 -17.71 14.49 -29.97
N ASP A 610 -18.74 13.70 -30.29
CA ASP A 610 -19.11 13.25 -31.64
C ASP A 610 -17.97 12.50 -32.38
N THR A 611 -16.90 12.16 -31.66
CA THR A 611 -15.76 11.40 -32.20
C THR A 611 -16.05 9.92 -32.11
N ALA A 612 -16.01 9.24 -33.26
CA ALA A 612 -16.16 7.78 -33.31
C ALA A 612 -15.11 7.08 -32.44
N PRO A 613 -15.44 6.00 -31.69
CA PRO A 613 -14.51 5.33 -30.78
C PRO A 613 -13.19 4.86 -31.40
N ALA A 614 -13.20 4.55 -32.70
CA ALA A 614 -12.02 4.14 -33.46
C ALA A 614 -11.05 5.30 -33.80
N LYS A 615 -11.48 6.54 -33.58
CA LYS A 615 -10.72 7.77 -33.80
C LYS A 615 -10.34 8.49 -32.48
N LEU A 616 -10.70 7.93 -31.33
CA LEU A 616 -10.35 8.51 -30.02
C LEU A 616 -8.88 8.28 -29.72
N ASP A 617 -8.21 9.30 -29.21
CA ASP A 617 -6.83 9.23 -28.72
C ASP A 617 -6.79 9.28 -27.18
N TRP A 618 -5.64 8.96 -26.57
CA TRP A 618 -5.48 8.96 -25.10
C TRP A 618 -5.82 10.30 -24.47
N ASN A 619 -5.55 11.40 -25.17
CA ASN A 619 -5.91 12.75 -24.75
C ASN A 619 -7.43 12.96 -24.61
N ASP A 620 -8.26 12.17 -25.29
CA ASP A 620 -9.72 12.21 -25.17
C ASP A 620 -10.25 11.46 -23.93
N LEU A 621 -9.38 10.74 -23.22
CA LEU A 621 -9.70 9.92 -22.04
C LEU A 621 -8.95 10.37 -20.78
N ASP A 622 -8.86 11.68 -20.57
CA ASP A 622 -8.21 12.24 -19.38
C ASP A 622 -9.01 12.03 -18.08
N ALA A 623 -8.44 12.47 -16.95
CA ALA A 623 -9.05 12.31 -15.64
C ALA A 623 -10.40 13.04 -15.50
N ASP A 624 -10.61 14.14 -16.22
CA ASP A 624 -11.83 14.95 -16.15
C ASP A 624 -12.96 14.25 -16.91
N VAL A 625 -12.67 13.68 -18.09
CA VAL A 625 -13.59 12.85 -18.85
C VAL A 625 -13.96 11.57 -18.09
N ILE A 626 -12.97 10.88 -17.52
CA ILE A 626 -13.25 9.69 -16.70
C ILE A 626 -14.09 10.06 -15.47
N SER A 627 -13.81 11.17 -14.80
CA SER A 627 -14.60 11.62 -13.65
C SER A 627 -16.05 11.96 -14.05
N ALA A 628 -16.23 12.65 -15.18
CA ALA A 628 -17.55 12.94 -15.73
C ALA A 628 -18.32 11.66 -16.09
N PHE A 629 -17.66 10.65 -16.69
CA PHE A 629 -18.26 9.35 -16.95
C PHE A 629 -18.73 8.69 -15.65
N LEU A 630 -17.90 8.71 -14.60
CA LEU A 630 -18.25 8.10 -13.32
C LEU A 630 -19.44 8.80 -12.65
N ASN A 631 -19.61 10.11 -12.84
CA ASN A 631 -20.78 10.86 -12.36
C ASN A 631 -22.03 10.51 -13.19
N HIS A 632 -21.91 10.48 -14.52
CA HIS A 632 -22.99 10.01 -15.43
C HIS A 632 -23.51 8.61 -15.02
N LEU A 633 -22.63 7.72 -14.60
CA LEU A 633 -23.05 6.40 -14.10
C LEU A 633 -23.97 6.50 -12.88
N GLU A 634 -23.67 7.37 -11.92
CA GLU A 634 -24.48 7.54 -10.71
C GLU A 634 -25.76 8.34 -11.00
N ASP A 635 -25.62 9.51 -11.60
CA ASP A 635 -26.68 10.52 -11.67
C ASP A 635 -27.71 10.21 -12.75
N GLU A 636 -27.26 9.79 -13.93
CA GLU A 636 -28.15 9.53 -15.07
C GLU A 636 -28.53 8.06 -15.20
N ARG A 637 -27.59 7.14 -14.93
CA ARG A 637 -27.85 5.69 -15.03
C ARG A 637 -28.30 5.04 -13.72
N GLY A 638 -28.32 5.79 -12.62
CA GLY A 638 -28.77 5.29 -11.32
C GLY A 638 -27.90 4.14 -10.77
N ASN A 639 -26.65 4.02 -11.21
CA ASN A 639 -25.77 2.97 -10.71
C ASN A 639 -25.36 3.27 -9.27
N SER A 640 -25.37 2.23 -8.42
CA SER A 640 -24.81 2.36 -7.07
C SER A 640 -23.32 2.69 -7.10
N THR A 641 -22.85 3.40 -6.08
CA THR A 641 -21.42 3.73 -5.88
C THR A 641 -20.51 2.50 -5.96
N ARG A 642 -21.00 1.34 -5.51
CA ARG A 642 -20.28 0.07 -5.65
C ARG A 642 -20.08 -0.33 -7.11
N THR A 643 -21.11 -0.19 -7.95
CA THR A 643 -21.04 -0.52 -9.38
C THR A 643 -20.15 0.46 -10.13
N ARG A 644 -20.25 1.75 -9.80
CA ARG A 644 -19.32 2.79 -10.27
C ARG A 644 -17.87 2.43 -9.99
N ASN A 645 -17.54 2.07 -8.74
CA ASN A 645 -16.17 1.70 -8.36
C ASN A 645 -15.66 0.43 -9.06
N VAL A 646 -16.54 -0.55 -9.34
CA VAL A 646 -16.18 -1.73 -10.13
C VAL A 646 -15.81 -1.35 -11.56
N ARG A 647 -16.55 -0.41 -12.19
CA ARG A 647 -16.24 0.10 -13.53
C ARG A 647 -14.95 0.93 -13.53
N LEU A 648 -14.72 1.77 -12.51
CA LEU A 648 -13.42 2.45 -12.31
C LEU A 648 -12.26 1.46 -12.19
N THR A 649 -12.47 0.29 -11.56
CA THR A 649 -11.44 -0.76 -11.48
C THR A 649 -11.08 -1.31 -12.87
N ALA A 650 -12.07 -1.48 -13.76
CA ALA A 650 -11.82 -1.91 -15.14
C ALA A 650 -11.04 -0.85 -15.93
N ILE A 651 -11.42 0.43 -15.77
CA ILE A 651 -10.74 1.57 -16.40
C ILE A 651 -9.29 1.64 -15.92
N ARG A 652 -9.04 1.68 -14.60
CA ARG A 652 -7.69 1.67 -14.05
C ARG A 652 -6.87 0.48 -14.53
N SER A 653 -7.47 -0.71 -14.67
CA SER A 653 -6.75 -1.87 -15.21
C SER A 653 -6.32 -1.70 -16.66
N LEU A 654 -7.09 -1.01 -17.50
CA LEU A 654 -6.68 -0.65 -18.86
C LEU A 654 -5.55 0.38 -18.82
N PHE A 655 -5.70 1.43 -18.02
CA PHE A 655 -4.71 2.51 -17.92
C PHE A 655 -3.37 2.03 -17.35
N SER A 656 -3.36 1.13 -16.37
CA SER A 656 -2.12 0.50 -15.89
C SER A 656 -1.47 -0.39 -16.95
N TYR A 657 -2.24 -0.94 -17.89
CA TYR A 657 -1.68 -1.69 -19.01
C TYR A 657 -1.14 -0.74 -20.10
N ALA A 658 -1.87 0.35 -20.38
CA ALA A 658 -1.46 1.39 -21.31
C ALA A 658 -0.18 2.12 -20.87
N ALA A 659 0.02 2.30 -19.56
CA ALA A 659 1.24 2.89 -19.00
C ALA A 659 2.53 2.20 -19.46
N LEU A 660 2.47 0.89 -19.72
CA LEU A 660 3.61 0.09 -20.17
C LEU A 660 3.84 0.18 -21.69
N GLN A 661 2.93 0.77 -22.44
CA GLN A 661 2.94 0.79 -23.91
C GLN A 661 3.04 2.21 -24.47
N HIS A 662 2.58 3.20 -23.71
CA HIS A 662 2.49 4.60 -24.13
C HIS A 662 3.08 5.54 -23.06
N PRO A 663 4.40 5.50 -22.83
CA PRO A 663 5.06 6.37 -21.86
C PRO A 663 4.88 7.88 -22.16
N GLU A 664 4.66 8.25 -23.43
CA GLU A 664 4.35 9.61 -23.86
C GLU A 664 3.06 10.16 -23.24
N HIS A 665 2.16 9.28 -22.79
CA HIS A 665 0.92 9.65 -22.09
C HIS A 665 0.99 9.42 -20.57
N ALA A 666 2.18 9.20 -19.99
CA ALA A 666 2.35 8.81 -18.59
C ALA A 666 1.67 9.75 -17.59
N LEU A 667 1.76 11.08 -17.78
CA LEU A 667 1.13 12.06 -16.90
C LEU A 667 -0.40 11.94 -16.91
N LEU A 668 -1.01 11.84 -18.09
CA LEU A 668 -2.45 11.64 -18.24
C LEU A 668 -2.89 10.33 -17.59
N ILE A 669 -2.15 9.26 -17.88
CA ILE A 669 -2.44 7.94 -17.36
C ILE A 669 -2.38 7.94 -15.82
N GLN A 670 -1.36 8.56 -15.24
CA GLN A 670 -1.20 8.68 -13.80
C GLN A 670 -2.38 9.42 -13.15
N ARG A 671 -2.81 10.55 -13.72
CA ARG A 671 -3.99 11.29 -13.24
C ARG A 671 -5.26 10.43 -13.23
N VAL A 672 -5.49 9.60 -14.24
CA VAL A 672 -6.63 8.66 -14.27
C VAL A 672 -6.47 7.54 -13.23
N LEU A 673 -5.25 7.04 -13.02
CA LEU A 673 -4.95 6.05 -12.01
C LEU A 673 -5.17 6.59 -10.59
N ASP A 674 -5.02 7.88 -10.35
CA ASP A 674 -5.18 8.51 -9.04
C ASP A 674 -6.64 8.78 -8.64
N ILE A 675 -7.61 8.75 -9.57
CA ILE A 675 -9.04 8.98 -9.30
C ILE A 675 -9.55 8.09 -8.16
N PRO A 676 -9.84 8.59 -6.95
CA PRO A 676 -10.13 7.73 -5.81
C PRO A 676 -11.47 6.99 -5.97
N PRO A 677 -11.59 5.75 -5.45
CA PRO A 677 -12.89 5.10 -5.37
C PRO A 677 -13.78 5.85 -4.36
N LYS A 678 -15.03 6.09 -4.71
CA LYS A 678 -15.98 6.80 -3.85
C LYS A 678 -16.37 5.91 -2.66
N ARG A 679 -16.38 6.47 -1.45
CA ARG A 679 -16.77 5.74 -0.22
C ARG A 679 -18.24 5.32 -0.34
N PHE A 680 -18.59 4.18 0.25
CA PHE A 680 -19.97 3.67 0.29
C PHE A 680 -20.22 2.97 1.62
N ASP A 681 -21.46 3.03 2.08
CA ASP A 681 -21.86 2.37 3.32
C ASP A 681 -21.86 0.85 3.15
N LYS A 682 -21.13 0.18 4.04
CA LYS A 682 -21.14 -1.28 4.11
C LYS A 682 -22.41 -1.72 4.83
N ARG A 683 -23.45 -2.05 4.07
CA ARG A 683 -24.70 -2.61 4.61
C ARG A 683 -24.40 -3.84 5.48
N THR A 684 -24.97 -3.90 6.68
CA THR A 684 -24.91 -5.06 7.58
C THR A 684 -25.36 -6.31 6.83
N ILE A 685 -24.61 -7.41 7.00
CA ILE A 685 -24.91 -8.68 6.33
C ILE A 685 -26.31 -9.16 6.73
N THR A 686 -27.17 -9.41 5.75
CA THR A 686 -28.47 -10.06 5.97
C THR A 686 -28.27 -11.58 6.09
N PHE A 687 -28.81 -12.18 7.15
CA PHE A 687 -28.82 -13.62 7.39
C PHE A 687 -30.17 -14.07 7.97
N LEU A 688 -30.41 -15.40 7.97
CA LEU A 688 -31.61 -16.03 8.52
C LEU A 688 -31.31 -16.62 9.91
N THR A 689 -32.24 -16.45 10.84
CA THR A 689 -32.21 -17.12 12.15
C THR A 689 -32.58 -18.60 12.01
N GLY A 690 -32.32 -19.43 13.03
CA GLY A 690 -32.67 -20.86 13.01
C GLY A 690 -34.16 -21.09 12.71
N GLN A 691 -35.05 -20.32 13.35
CA GLN A 691 -36.49 -20.41 13.14
C GLN A 691 -36.93 -19.98 11.72
N GLU A 692 -36.22 -19.02 11.12
CA GLU A 692 -36.44 -18.59 9.74
C GLU A 692 -35.94 -19.61 8.73
N VAL A 693 -34.82 -20.27 9.03
CA VAL A 693 -34.31 -21.41 8.25
C VAL A 693 -35.30 -22.57 8.28
N GLU A 694 -35.83 -22.92 9.46
CA GLU A 694 -36.84 -23.98 9.60
C GLU A 694 -38.08 -23.69 8.76
N ALA A 695 -38.61 -22.46 8.82
CA ALA A 695 -39.73 -22.04 8.00
C ALA A 695 -39.43 -22.13 6.49
N LEU A 696 -38.22 -21.75 6.08
CA LEU A 696 -37.79 -21.86 4.69
C LEU A 696 -37.66 -23.31 4.21
N LEU A 697 -37.17 -24.22 5.06
CA LEU A 697 -37.03 -25.65 4.73
C LEU A 697 -38.37 -26.41 4.78
N ALA A 698 -39.38 -25.86 5.46
CA ALA A 698 -40.75 -26.38 5.49
C ALA A 698 -41.60 -25.94 4.29
N ALA A 699 -41.24 -24.85 3.61
CA ALA A 699 -42.01 -24.27 2.51
C ALA A 699 -42.15 -25.16 1.26
N PRO A 700 -41.15 -25.96 0.83
CA PRO A 700 -41.31 -26.83 -0.33
C PRO A 700 -42.31 -27.97 -0.08
N ASP A 701 -43.33 -28.08 -0.94
CA ASP A 701 -44.38 -29.11 -0.81
C ASP A 701 -43.84 -30.53 -1.11
N PRO A 702 -43.80 -31.44 -0.13
CA PRO A 702 -43.26 -32.79 -0.32
C PRO A 702 -44.11 -33.69 -1.23
N LYS A 703 -45.34 -33.31 -1.57
CA LYS A 703 -46.19 -34.07 -2.52
C LYS A 703 -45.65 -33.99 -3.95
N HIS A 704 -45.01 -32.88 -4.29
CA HIS A 704 -44.46 -32.65 -5.62
C HIS A 704 -42.98 -33.03 -5.71
N TRP A 705 -42.58 -33.59 -6.85
CA TRP A 705 -41.20 -33.97 -7.12
C TRP A 705 -40.24 -32.77 -6.98
N GLU A 706 -40.62 -31.60 -7.51
CA GLU A 706 -39.83 -30.37 -7.40
C GLU A 706 -39.72 -29.88 -5.97
N GLY A 707 -40.73 -30.11 -5.13
CA GLY A 707 -40.70 -29.72 -3.73
C GLY A 707 -39.73 -30.57 -2.93
N ARG A 708 -39.69 -31.89 -3.16
CA ARG A 708 -38.68 -32.78 -2.57
C ARG A 708 -37.25 -32.42 -3.01
N ARG A 709 -37.04 -32.20 -4.31
CA ARG A 709 -35.76 -31.70 -4.86
C ARG A 709 -35.32 -30.43 -4.16
N ASP A 710 -36.20 -29.43 -4.11
CA ASP A 710 -35.86 -28.12 -3.58
C ASP A 710 -35.61 -28.15 -2.09
N LYS A 711 -36.34 -28.98 -1.34
CA LYS A 711 -36.09 -29.19 0.08
C LYS A 711 -34.67 -29.71 0.31
N ALA A 712 -34.25 -30.74 -0.42
CA ALA A 712 -32.89 -31.26 -0.36
C ALA A 712 -31.85 -30.21 -0.79
N MET A 713 -32.12 -29.45 -1.86
CA MET A 713 -31.24 -28.40 -2.36
C MET A 713 -31.05 -27.26 -1.36
N LEU A 714 -32.14 -26.77 -0.76
CA LEU A 714 -32.10 -25.68 0.22
C LEU A 714 -31.45 -26.13 1.52
N ALA A 715 -31.73 -27.35 1.98
CA ALA A 715 -31.12 -27.91 3.18
C ALA A 715 -29.59 -28.03 3.00
N LEU A 716 -29.14 -28.57 1.87
CA LEU A 716 -27.72 -28.64 1.54
C LEU A 716 -27.10 -27.23 1.49
N ALA A 717 -27.74 -26.27 0.80
CA ALA A 717 -27.22 -24.91 0.65
C ALA A 717 -27.07 -24.17 1.99
N VAL A 718 -28.03 -24.32 2.90
CA VAL A 718 -28.00 -23.69 4.23
C VAL A 718 -26.93 -24.34 5.12
N GLN A 719 -26.81 -25.67 5.12
CA GLN A 719 -25.83 -26.34 5.98
C GLN A 719 -24.39 -26.08 5.52
N THR A 720 -24.15 -26.12 4.22
CA THR A 720 -22.78 -26.08 3.65
C THR A 720 -22.32 -24.68 3.25
N GLY A 721 -23.26 -23.74 3.08
CA GLY A 721 -22.97 -22.38 2.66
C GLY A 721 -22.34 -22.30 1.26
N LEU A 722 -22.60 -23.26 0.38
CA LEU A 722 -22.08 -23.28 -1.00
C LEU A 722 -22.50 -22.03 -1.78
N ARG A 723 -21.63 -21.55 -2.67
CA ARG A 723 -22.02 -20.54 -3.65
C ARG A 723 -23.04 -21.15 -4.61
N VAL A 724 -23.98 -20.36 -5.13
CA VAL A 724 -24.98 -20.85 -6.09
C VAL A 724 -24.35 -21.55 -7.29
N SER A 725 -23.18 -21.08 -7.77
CA SER A 725 -22.46 -21.74 -8.86
C SER A 725 -21.91 -23.09 -8.48
N GLU A 726 -21.40 -23.23 -7.24
CA GLU A 726 -20.89 -24.50 -6.70
C GLU A 726 -22.06 -25.47 -6.50
N LEU A 727 -23.17 -25.01 -5.93
CA LEU A 727 -24.39 -25.80 -5.75
C LEU A 727 -24.94 -26.31 -7.08
N THR A 728 -25.01 -25.46 -8.10
CA THR A 728 -25.49 -25.87 -9.43
C THR A 728 -24.51 -26.80 -10.14
N SER A 729 -23.22 -26.75 -9.84
CA SER A 729 -22.20 -27.58 -10.51
C SER A 729 -22.02 -28.97 -9.89
N LEU A 730 -22.61 -29.25 -8.72
CA LEU A 730 -22.51 -30.57 -8.08
C LEU A 730 -23.09 -31.67 -8.98
N ASN A 731 -22.40 -32.80 -8.99
CA ASN A 731 -22.85 -34.05 -9.57
C ASN A 731 -23.20 -35.06 -8.48
N LEU A 732 -23.78 -36.19 -8.86
CA LEU A 732 -24.10 -37.27 -7.90
C LEU A 732 -22.83 -37.80 -7.21
N ASP A 733 -21.71 -37.92 -7.92
CA ASP A 733 -20.41 -38.38 -7.37
C ASP A 733 -19.74 -37.39 -6.39
N ASP A 734 -20.29 -36.18 -6.27
CA ASP A 734 -19.77 -35.19 -5.32
C ASP A 734 -20.33 -35.38 -3.90
N ILE A 735 -21.30 -36.30 -3.71
CA ILE A 735 -21.93 -36.58 -2.42
C ILE A 735 -21.51 -37.96 -1.93
N THR A 736 -20.87 -38.01 -0.77
CA THR A 736 -20.66 -39.23 0.00
C THR A 736 -21.69 -39.28 1.12
N LEU A 737 -22.45 -40.37 1.23
CA LEU A 737 -23.36 -40.66 2.34
C LEU A 737 -22.84 -41.85 3.16
N GLY A 738 -23.25 -41.95 4.43
CA GLY A 738 -22.77 -42.98 5.36
C GLY A 738 -21.63 -42.47 6.25
N ASP A 739 -20.66 -43.33 6.55
CA ASP A 739 -19.51 -42.96 7.38
C ASP A 739 -18.62 -41.96 6.63
N GLY A 740 -18.35 -40.82 7.27
CA GLY A 740 -17.63 -39.71 6.62
C GLY A 740 -18.48 -38.91 5.61
N ALA A 741 -19.82 -38.91 5.76
CA ALA A 741 -20.71 -38.20 4.86
C ALA A 741 -20.30 -36.74 4.63
N ALA A 742 -20.11 -36.38 3.37
CA ALA A 742 -19.59 -35.08 2.98
C ALA A 742 -19.99 -34.72 1.54
N VAL A 743 -19.95 -33.42 1.24
CA VAL A 743 -20.00 -32.91 -0.12
C VAL A 743 -18.60 -32.42 -0.53
N ARG A 744 -18.12 -32.87 -1.68
CA ARG A 744 -16.93 -32.34 -2.34
C ARG A 744 -17.35 -31.23 -3.29
N CYS A 745 -16.71 -30.07 -3.20
CA CYS A 745 -17.00 -28.97 -4.10
C CYS A 745 -15.73 -28.32 -4.64
N GLU A 746 -15.79 -27.92 -5.91
CA GLU A 746 -14.72 -27.19 -6.59
C GLU A 746 -15.08 -25.70 -6.67
N GLY A 747 -14.32 -24.87 -5.95
CA GLY A 747 -14.53 -23.43 -5.85
C GLY A 747 -13.72 -22.61 -6.88
N LYS A 748 -13.88 -21.28 -6.81
CA LYS A 748 -13.17 -20.32 -7.68
C LYS A 748 -11.65 -20.54 -7.64
N GLY A 749 -11.04 -20.75 -8.82
CA GLY A 749 -9.61 -21.01 -8.97
C GLY A 749 -9.21 -22.48 -8.81
N ARG A 750 -10.12 -23.43 -9.09
CA ARG A 750 -9.91 -24.89 -9.00
C ARG A 750 -9.53 -25.38 -7.60
N LYS A 751 -10.05 -24.73 -6.56
CA LYS A 751 -9.79 -25.12 -5.16
C LYS A 751 -10.84 -26.11 -4.70
N GLN A 752 -10.44 -27.33 -4.40
CA GLN A 752 -11.33 -28.34 -3.83
C GLN A 752 -11.47 -28.13 -2.31
N ARG A 753 -12.70 -28.30 -1.80
CA ARG A 753 -12.95 -28.44 -0.36
C ARG A 753 -14.05 -29.48 -0.12
N THR A 754 -13.95 -30.14 1.02
CA THR A 754 -14.91 -31.14 1.47
C THR A 754 -15.62 -30.61 2.70
N VAL A 755 -16.96 -30.66 2.71
CA VAL A 755 -17.79 -30.14 3.80
C VAL A 755 -18.62 -31.29 4.37
N PRO A 756 -18.52 -31.60 5.68
CA PRO A 756 -19.26 -32.70 6.28
C PRO A 756 -20.77 -32.43 6.31
N LEU A 757 -21.57 -33.49 6.18
CA LEU A 757 -23.03 -33.45 6.15
C LEU A 757 -23.61 -33.97 7.47
N ASP A 758 -24.60 -33.28 8.03
CA ASP A 758 -25.28 -33.75 9.24
C ASP A 758 -26.31 -34.85 8.91
N ARG A 759 -26.78 -35.56 9.93
CA ARG A 759 -27.70 -36.69 9.73
C ARG A 759 -29.04 -36.28 9.08
N PRO A 760 -29.68 -35.16 9.45
CA PRO A 760 -30.88 -34.67 8.77
C PRO A 760 -30.69 -34.44 7.27
N VAL A 761 -29.61 -33.77 6.86
CA VAL A 761 -29.31 -33.50 5.45
C VAL A 761 -28.92 -34.78 4.73
N GLN A 762 -28.17 -35.68 5.36
CA GLN A 762 -27.90 -37.02 4.81
C GLN A 762 -29.19 -37.77 4.49
N ASN A 763 -30.18 -37.75 5.38
CA ASN A 763 -31.45 -38.45 5.16
C ASN A 763 -32.22 -37.82 3.98
N LEU A 764 -32.29 -36.48 3.92
CA LEU A 764 -32.95 -35.77 2.81
C LEU A 764 -32.26 -36.05 1.47
N LEU A 765 -30.92 -36.04 1.44
CA LEU A 765 -30.16 -36.37 0.26
C LEU A 765 -30.30 -37.85 -0.12
N GLY A 766 -30.30 -38.76 0.85
CA GLY A 766 -30.50 -40.19 0.60
C GLY A 766 -31.84 -40.48 -0.07
N SER A 767 -32.92 -39.91 0.45
CA SER A 767 -34.25 -40.00 -0.19
C SER A 767 -34.24 -39.41 -1.60
N TRP A 768 -33.61 -38.24 -1.77
CA TRP A 768 -33.51 -37.59 -3.08
C TRP A 768 -32.68 -38.39 -4.09
N LEU A 769 -31.52 -38.94 -3.69
CA LEU A 769 -30.64 -39.73 -4.54
C LEU A 769 -31.31 -41.02 -4.99
N ASN A 770 -32.02 -41.70 -4.08
CA ASN A 770 -32.79 -42.90 -4.40
C ASN A 770 -33.91 -42.60 -5.41
N GLU A 771 -34.60 -41.46 -5.25
CA GLU A 771 -35.63 -41.01 -6.20
C GLU A 771 -35.04 -40.55 -7.54
N ARG A 772 -33.85 -39.94 -7.52
CA ARG A 772 -33.16 -39.42 -8.70
C ARG A 772 -32.62 -40.53 -9.61
N ALA A 773 -32.12 -41.63 -9.02
CA ALA A 773 -31.64 -42.84 -9.70
C ALA A 773 -30.73 -42.57 -10.92
N GLY A 774 -29.83 -41.58 -10.83
CA GLY A 774 -28.91 -41.19 -11.91
C GLY A 774 -27.49 -41.77 -11.76
N HIS A 775 -26.64 -41.51 -12.74
CA HIS A 775 -25.23 -41.93 -12.75
C HIS A 775 -24.30 -40.82 -12.21
N GLY A 776 -23.08 -41.19 -11.86
CA GLY A 776 -22.12 -40.33 -11.16
C GLY A 776 -21.82 -38.95 -11.76
N GLY A 777 -21.89 -38.83 -13.10
CA GLY A 777 -21.72 -37.55 -13.83
C GLY A 777 -22.97 -36.69 -13.95
N ASP A 778 -24.13 -37.17 -13.52
CA ASP A 778 -25.39 -36.45 -13.64
C ASP A 778 -25.48 -35.31 -12.61
N PRO A 779 -26.16 -34.19 -12.95
CA PRO A 779 -26.33 -33.08 -12.02
C PRO A 779 -27.12 -33.52 -10.78
N LEU A 780 -26.60 -33.17 -9.59
CA LEU A 780 -27.22 -33.48 -8.30
C LEU A 780 -28.64 -32.90 -8.19
N PHE A 781 -28.81 -31.66 -8.64
CA PHE A 781 -30.12 -31.01 -8.76
C PHE A 781 -30.39 -30.61 -10.21
N CYS A 782 -31.54 -31.05 -10.72
CA CYS A 782 -31.89 -30.94 -12.12
C CYS A 782 -33.29 -30.35 -12.32
N THR A 783 -33.54 -29.89 -13.54
CA THR A 783 -34.88 -29.59 -14.07
C THR A 783 -35.66 -30.89 -14.29
N ARG A 784 -36.97 -30.79 -14.56
CA ARG A 784 -37.80 -31.94 -14.94
C ARG A 784 -37.26 -32.72 -16.16
N THR A 785 -36.50 -32.03 -17.03
CA THR A 785 -35.86 -32.63 -18.21
C THR A 785 -34.49 -33.28 -17.93
N GLY A 786 -34.09 -33.38 -16.66
CA GLY A 786 -32.80 -33.95 -16.25
C GLY A 786 -31.59 -33.01 -16.42
N ARG A 787 -31.76 -31.86 -17.08
CA ARG A 787 -30.69 -30.85 -17.25
C ARG A 787 -30.38 -30.12 -15.94
N ARG A 788 -29.13 -29.66 -15.79
CA ARG A 788 -28.65 -28.88 -14.64
C ARG A 788 -29.47 -27.61 -14.41
N LEU A 789 -29.78 -27.29 -13.15
CA LEU A 789 -30.41 -26.02 -12.80
C LEU A 789 -29.49 -24.84 -13.09
N SER A 790 -30.04 -23.77 -13.67
CA SER A 790 -29.32 -22.50 -13.79
C SER A 790 -29.29 -21.76 -12.45
N ARG A 791 -28.37 -20.81 -12.30
CA ARG A 791 -28.29 -19.97 -11.09
C ARG A 791 -29.57 -19.16 -10.88
N ASP A 792 -30.17 -18.69 -11.97
CA ASP A 792 -31.40 -17.90 -11.94
C ASP A 792 -32.59 -18.79 -11.56
N ALA A 793 -32.63 -20.04 -12.03
CA ALA A 793 -33.64 -21.01 -11.60
C ALA A 793 -33.55 -21.27 -10.09
N VAL A 794 -32.35 -21.48 -9.54
CA VAL A 794 -32.17 -21.64 -8.09
C VAL A 794 -32.62 -20.40 -7.32
N ALA A 795 -32.25 -19.20 -7.78
CA ALA A 795 -32.66 -17.95 -7.14
C ALA A 795 -34.19 -17.74 -7.18
N GLN A 796 -34.84 -18.06 -8.29
CA GLN A 796 -36.28 -17.98 -8.44
C GLN A 796 -37.02 -18.97 -7.53
N ARG A 797 -36.55 -20.23 -7.47
CA ARG A 797 -37.11 -21.24 -6.57
C ARG A 797 -36.96 -20.84 -5.11
N LEU A 798 -35.79 -20.34 -4.72
CA LEU A 798 -35.56 -19.78 -3.38
C LEU A 798 -36.51 -18.62 -3.07
N SER A 799 -36.68 -17.66 -4.00
CA SER A 799 -37.61 -16.54 -3.82
C SER A 799 -39.06 -17.01 -3.65
N THR A 800 -39.46 -18.04 -4.40
CA THR A 800 -40.79 -18.64 -4.30
C THR A 800 -41.01 -19.24 -2.90
N HIS A 801 -40.08 -20.06 -2.43
CA HIS A 801 -40.17 -20.68 -1.11
C HIS A 801 -40.04 -19.67 0.03
N ALA A 802 -39.24 -18.62 -0.15
CA ALA A 802 -39.14 -17.51 0.80
C ALA A 802 -40.47 -16.79 0.99
N LYS A 803 -41.23 -16.56 -0.09
CA LYS A 803 -42.57 -15.94 -0.02
C LYS A 803 -43.57 -16.81 0.74
N VAL A 804 -43.53 -18.13 0.53
CA VAL A 804 -44.37 -19.08 1.26
C VAL A 804 -43.96 -19.13 2.74
N ALA A 805 -42.66 -19.23 3.03
CA ALA A 805 -42.13 -19.21 4.39
C ALA A 805 -42.50 -17.92 5.14
N ALA A 806 -42.57 -16.78 4.45
CA ALA A 806 -42.96 -15.50 5.02
C ALA A 806 -44.43 -15.42 5.48
N GLN A 807 -45.28 -16.35 5.03
CA GLN A 807 -46.65 -16.50 5.55
C GLN A 807 -46.66 -17.13 6.95
N ALA A 808 -45.78 -18.11 7.18
CA ALA A 808 -45.61 -18.75 8.49
C ALA A 808 -44.69 -17.95 9.43
N ARG A 809 -43.76 -17.15 8.86
CA ARG A 809 -42.78 -16.34 9.59
C ARG A 809 -42.75 -14.91 9.06
N PRO A 810 -43.56 -13.97 9.61
CA PRO A 810 -43.61 -12.59 9.10
C PRO A 810 -42.27 -11.85 9.10
N SER A 811 -41.32 -12.21 9.95
CA SER A 811 -39.96 -11.61 9.98
C SER A 811 -39.15 -11.79 8.69
N LEU A 812 -39.57 -12.70 7.80
CA LEU A 812 -38.97 -12.89 6.48
C LEU A 812 -39.44 -11.87 5.44
N GLN A 813 -40.55 -11.16 5.67
CA GLN A 813 -41.13 -10.21 4.70
C GLN A 813 -40.19 -9.02 4.41
N ASP A 814 -39.44 -8.59 5.43
CA ASP A 814 -38.51 -7.46 5.33
C ASP A 814 -37.12 -7.86 4.78
N LYS A 815 -36.91 -9.14 4.46
CA LYS A 815 -35.61 -9.68 4.01
C LYS A 815 -35.63 -10.03 2.53
N SER A 816 -34.66 -9.48 1.78
CA SER A 816 -34.41 -9.90 0.40
C SER A 816 -33.59 -11.20 0.38
N ILE A 817 -34.28 -12.35 0.37
CA ILE A 817 -33.63 -13.67 0.41
C ILE A 817 -33.15 -14.09 -0.99
N HIS A 818 -31.84 -14.29 -1.12
CA HIS A 818 -31.19 -14.79 -2.34
C HIS A 818 -30.10 -15.79 -1.94
N PRO A 819 -29.52 -16.58 -2.87
CA PRO A 819 -28.65 -17.71 -2.51
C PRO A 819 -27.45 -17.34 -1.63
N HIS A 820 -26.96 -16.09 -1.72
CA HIS A 820 -25.86 -15.62 -0.87
C HIS A 820 -26.28 -15.41 0.60
N VAL A 821 -27.55 -15.10 0.86
CA VAL A 821 -28.09 -15.02 2.23
C VAL A 821 -28.02 -16.37 2.92
N LEU A 822 -28.31 -17.49 2.24
CA LEU A 822 -28.19 -18.83 2.84
C LEU A 822 -26.76 -19.14 3.27
N ARG A 823 -25.78 -18.69 2.46
CA ARG A 823 -24.36 -18.78 2.80
C ARG A 823 -24.00 -17.92 4.00
N HIS A 824 -24.55 -16.71 4.09
CA HIS A 824 -24.36 -15.87 5.28
C HIS A 824 -25.01 -16.51 6.52
N SER A 825 -26.18 -17.13 6.39
CA SER A 825 -26.84 -17.87 7.46
C SER A 825 -25.95 -19.02 7.97
N CYS A 826 -25.38 -19.83 7.07
CA CYS A 826 -24.40 -20.87 7.42
C CYS A 826 -23.24 -20.31 8.26
N ALA A 827 -22.62 -19.22 7.76
CA ALA A 827 -21.50 -18.57 8.43
C ALA A 827 -21.88 -18.08 9.83
N MET A 828 -23.05 -17.44 9.95
CA MET A 828 -23.56 -16.92 11.21
C MET A 828 -23.93 -18.04 12.19
N SER A 829 -24.53 -19.14 11.72
CA SER A 829 -24.84 -20.30 12.56
C SER A 829 -23.57 -20.94 13.14
N LEU A 830 -22.53 -21.12 12.32
CA LEU A 830 -21.23 -21.63 12.79
C LEU A 830 -20.59 -20.66 13.80
N LEU A 831 -20.64 -19.35 13.52
CA LEU A 831 -20.09 -18.33 14.40
C LEU A 831 -20.83 -18.27 15.74
N GLN A 832 -22.17 -18.33 15.73
CA GLN A 832 -23.01 -18.34 16.92
C GLN A 832 -22.80 -19.60 17.78
N ALA A 833 -22.43 -20.72 17.15
CA ALA A 833 -22.01 -21.96 17.80
C ALA A 833 -20.58 -21.91 18.38
N GLY A 834 -19.87 -20.79 18.21
CA GLY A 834 -18.51 -20.60 18.75
C GLY A 834 -17.39 -21.15 17.87
N VAL A 835 -17.67 -21.48 16.60
CA VAL A 835 -16.64 -21.96 15.67
C VAL A 835 -15.73 -20.80 15.28
N ASP A 836 -14.41 -21.03 15.33
CA ASP A 836 -13.41 -20.03 14.99
C ASP A 836 -13.56 -19.50 13.55
N THR A 837 -13.35 -18.20 13.37
CA THR A 837 -13.49 -17.52 12.06
C THR A 837 -12.58 -18.11 10.98
N THR A 838 -11.43 -18.68 11.34
CA THR A 838 -10.53 -19.39 10.42
C THR A 838 -11.16 -20.67 9.90
N VAL A 839 -11.83 -21.43 10.77
CA VAL A 839 -12.55 -22.66 10.41
C VAL A 839 -13.75 -22.32 9.51
N ILE A 840 -14.49 -21.26 9.84
CA ILE A 840 -15.58 -20.75 8.99
C ILE A 840 -15.05 -20.33 7.61
N ALA A 841 -13.90 -19.65 7.55
CA ALA A 841 -13.26 -19.27 6.30
C ALA A 841 -12.87 -20.49 5.45
N LEU A 842 -12.36 -21.56 6.07
CA LEU A 842 -12.06 -22.84 5.41
C LEU A 842 -13.34 -23.52 4.89
N TRP A 843 -14.36 -23.65 5.74
CA TRP A 843 -15.66 -24.23 5.41
C TRP A 843 -16.32 -23.55 4.21
N LEU A 844 -16.28 -22.21 4.20
CA LEU A 844 -16.86 -21.40 3.14
C LEU A 844 -15.95 -21.29 1.89
N GLY A 845 -14.68 -21.68 1.96
CA GLY A 845 -13.73 -21.50 0.84
C GLY A 845 -13.43 -20.03 0.57
N HIS A 846 -13.08 -19.29 1.63
CA HIS A 846 -12.59 -17.92 1.58
C HIS A 846 -11.09 -17.87 1.28
N ALA A 847 -10.64 -16.82 0.57
CA ALA A 847 -9.22 -16.65 0.26
C ALA A 847 -8.40 -16.14 1.47
N GLY A 848 -9.07 -15.61 2.49
CA GLY A 848 -8.48 -15.16 3.75
C GLY A 848 -9.56 -14.75 4.77
N VAL A 849 -9.17 -14.66 6.04
CA VAL A 849 -10.08 -14.44 7.20
C VAL A 849 -10.76 -13.07 7.19
N ARG A 850 -10.21 -12.06 6.49
CA ARG A 850 -10.88 -10.75 6.36
C ARG A 850 -12.28 -10.79 5.73
N SER A 851 -12.56 -11.83 4.94
CA SER A 851 -13.90 -12.01 4.36
C SER A 851 -14.91 -12.62 5.34
N THR A 852 -14.47 -13.05 6.52
CA THR A 852 -15.31 -13.44 7.67
C THR A 852 -15.50 -12.30 8.69
N ASP A 853 -14.70 -11.22 8.66
CA ASP A 853 -14.82 -10.06 9.58
C ASP A 853 -16.23 -9.45 9.57
N ALA A 854 -16.86 -9.42 8.39
CA ALA A 854 -18.19 -8.86 8.23
C ALA A 854 -19.27 -9.63 9.04
N TYR A 855 -19.03 -10.90 9.41
CA TYR A 855 -19.93 -11.68 10.26
C TYR A 855 -19.77 -11.33 11.75
N VAL A 856 -18.55 -11.07 12.21
CA VAL A 856 -18.27 -10.67 13.60
C VAL A 856 -18.96 -9.35 13.95
N HIS A 857 -19.08 -8.44 12.98
CA HIS A 857 -19.78 -7.17 13.16
C HIS A 857 -21.30 -7.25 12.99
N ALA A 858 -21.84 -8.37 12.47
CA ALA A 858 -23.25 -8.49 12.09
C ALA A 858 -24.19 -8.84 13.26
N ASP A 859 -23.68 -9.37 14.37
CA ASP A 859 -24.49 -9.80 15.52
C ASP A 859 -23.90 -9.31 16.85
N MET A 860 -24.69 -8.53 17.60
CA MET A 860 -24.30 -7.99 18.90
C MET A 860 -24.20 -9.06 19.99
N THR A 861 -24.90 -10.18 19.85
CA THR A 861 -24.89 -11.26 20.86
C THR A 861 -23.50 -11.89 21.05
N ILE A 862 -22.65 -11.85 20.02
CA ILE A 862 -21.25 -12.31 20.10
C ILE A 862 -20.43 -11.39 21.00
N LYS A 863 -20.63 -10.07 20.86
CA LYS A 863 -19.96 -9.08 21.71
C LYS A 863 -20.46 -9.16 23.15
N GLU A 864 -21.75 -9.43 23.34
CA GLU A 864 -22.34 -9.68 24.66
C GLU A 864 -21.76 -10.93 25.33
N LYS A 865 -21.64 -12.05 24.61
CA LYS A 865 -20.97 -13.27 25.12
C LYS A 865 -19.51 -13.01 25.48
N ALA A 866 -18.77 -12.28 24.63
CA ALA A 866 -17.38 -11.89 24.92
C ALA A 866 -17.28 -10.99 26.17
N LEU A 867 -18.21 -10.06 26.35
CA LEU A 867 -18.29 -9.22 27.55
C LEU A 867 -18.61 -10.06 28.80
N ALA A 868 -19.54 -11.01 28.71
CA ALA A 868 -19.90 -11.91 29.82
C ALA A 868 -18.72 -12.78 30.29
N LEU A 869 -17.82 -13.15 29.37
CA LEU A 869 -16.57 -13.87 29.68
C LEU A 869 -15.54 -13.01 30.43
N THR A 870 -15.73 -11.70 30.51
CA THR A 870 -14.82 -10.74 31.19
C THR A 870 -15.36 -10.24 32.54
N THR A 871 -16.39 -10.89 33.10
CA THR A 871 -17.01 -10.44 34.36
C THR A 871 -15.99 -10.42 35.53
N PRO A 872 -15.83 -9.30 36.28
CA PRO A 872 -14.97 -9.24 37.45
C PRO A 872 -15.53 -10.06 38.63
N VAL A 873 -14.64 -10.54 39.49
CA VAL A 873 -14.85 -11.55 40.57
C VAL A 873 -15.98 -11.25 41.58
N THR A 874 -16.59 -10.06 41.58
CA THR A 874 -17.54 -9.64 42.64
C THR A 874 -18.92 -9.12 42.19
N ALA A 875 -19.29 -9.17 40.91
CA ALA A 875 -20.59 -8.61 40.46
C ALA A 875 -21.61 -9.69 40.03
N ARG A 876 -22.86 -9.55 40.47
CA ARG A 876 -24.00 -10.37 39.98
C ARG A 876 -24.35 -9.98 38.54
N PRO A 877 -24.57 -10.95 37.63
CA PRO A 877 -24.91 -10.65 36.23
C PRO A 877 -26.29 -10.01 36.13
N GLY A 878 -26.31 -8.74 35.75
CA GLY A 878 -27.52 -7.99 35.38
C GLY A 878 -27.55 -7.74 33.88
N ARG A 879 -28.75 -7.81 33.30
CA ARG A 879 -29.00 -7.50 31.88
C ARG A 879 -28.68 -6.02 31.62
N TYR A 880 -27.74 -5.73 30.74
CA TYR A 880 -27.47 -4.34 30.30
C TYR A 880 -28.72 -3.81 29.59
N GLN A 881 -29.40 -2.85 30.22
CA GLN A 881 -30.41 -2.02 29.59
C GLN A 881 -29.79 -0.63 29.40
N PRO A 882 -29.63 -0.14 28.16
CA PRO A 882 -29.18 1.22 27.95
C PRO A 882 -30.26 2.18 28.47
N SER A 883 -30.01 2.80 29.62
CA SER A 883 -30.79 3.94 30.07
C SER A 883 -30.16 5.18 29.48
N ASP A 884 -30.65 5.68 28.35
CA ASP A 884 -30.48 7.11 28.15
C ASP A 884 -31.57 7.78 27.32
N LYS A 885 -32.33 8.63 28.02
CA LYS A 885 -33.27 9.59 27.45
C LYS A 885 -32.55 10.63 26.58
N VAL A 886 -31.23 10.77 26.71
CA VAL A 886 -30.40 11.65 25.89
C VAL A 886 -30.28 11.15 24.45
N LEU A 887 -30.17 9.84 24.21
CA LEU A 887 -30.13 9.29 22.84
C LEU A 887 -31.48 9.48 22.11
N ALA A 888 -32.59 9.26 22.81
CA ALA A 888 -33.93 9.48 22.28
C ALA A 888 -34.27 10.97 22.02
N PHE A 889 -33.52 11.90 22.60
CA PHE A 889 -33.60 13.34 22.36
C PHE A 889 -32.74 13.74 21.15
N LEU A 890 -31.56 13.16 20.98
CA LEU A 890 -30.65 13.42 19.85
C LEU A 890 -31.19 12.89 18.52
N ASP A 891 -31.90 11.76 18.51
CA ASP A 891 -32.54 11.21 17.31
C ASP A 891 -33.76 12.03 16.82
N ARG A 892 -34.16 13.08 17.55
CA ARG A 892 -35.28 13.97 17.18
C ARG A 892 -34.86 15.39 16.82
N LEU A 893 -33.55 15.67 16.76
CA LEU A 893 -32.99 16.84 16.09
C LEU A 893 -32.67 16.48 14.64
#